data_AF-D7B9T7-F1
#
_entry.id   AF-D7B9T7-F1
#
_cell.length_a   1.000
_cell.length_b   1.000
_cell.length_c   1.000
_cell.angle_alpha   90.00
_cell.angle_beta   90.00
_cell.angle_gamma   90.00
#
_symmetry.space_group_name_H-M   'P 1'
#
loop_
_entity.id
_entity.type
_entity.pdbx_description
1 polymer ?
#
loop_
_entity_poly.entity_id
_entity_poly.type
_entity_poly.pdbx_seq_one_letter_code
_entity_poly.pdbx_strand_id
1 'polypeptide(L)'
;MTLQPHLPPYRDPALPPERRVDDLLARLTPEERIGLLHQHQAPVERLGVGPFRTGTEALHGLAWLGPATVYPQAVGLASTWDPGLLRLVGRAVGDEVLARRGAGASPNVWAPVVNPLRDPRWGRNEEGYSEDAWLTGLLAAAYARGLAGDGDTLRLAPTLKHFLAYNNEEGRCETSSDLPPRVLREYELQAFLPALAEGAAVAVMPSYNLVNGRPAHLSPLIGDVLRPAAPDRLLVVSDAYAPANLVEAQHFHPDLPTAYAHAIRAGLDSFTQDDDRTEPTLGHVREALRRGLLTAADIDRAARNVLSVRIRLGEFDPVMGGVDGIAGVGGDLLAGDGPNGEVWGGGAGDTGGGGTAGEAGHGTAGDAGAFDTPEHRALAREAATRSIVLLRNEGALPLRDVRRVAVVGQLGDTVLEDWYSGTLPYAVTARAGIAERVETVFCEGVDRIRLSTFGHGLVVDPGDGGPARLEAHGVCGGHRGADGHAPTVEEEVEGADFDLLDWGGGACALRSTRTGRYLDVGPGDVLAFTAPGPGTWEVTQTFRLEERKGLHTLVHVRSGRGVTSDPRDGNLRLAGAGEGEGLFIVDGLGTGAEEAARVASAADVAVVVLGDHPMVNGRETEDRTDLDLPAAQERVLRAVRAANPATVLVLSSGCPFGITWADEHVPAVLWSAHGGQEYGHALADVLFGDAEPSGRLPQTWYRSADDLPGMLDYDIVGARGTYLYFEGEPLYPFGHGLGYTSVEYAAPVVRVDGGRVTVAVMVANTGARPADEVVQVYTRQLASRVRTPLRALRGFARVRVEPGRSALATVSFDVDRLALWDTTRDRFVVEDAPRQVLVGRSATDIRATAALDVPGEAIPPRDARTPWSAAGYDDARGTSLCPLTPERGDAVRSREGGAWAAFRDVDLGDGVTGCRLTVNAEHASTVRVRLDDPEDGPTAAVADVPAGKDGYDFTEVGAAFEDAGGAGGIRDLYLVFDRPGTAVADLVLTGAAPAPEAD
;
A
#
# COMPACT_ATOMS: atom_id res chain seq x y z
N MET A 1 -25.87 -54.44 12.43
CA MET A 1 -25.43 -53.56 11.32
C MET A 1 -26.41 -52.42 11.24
N THR A 2 -26.14 -51.32 11.94
CA THR A 2 -26.88 -50.06 11.81
C THR A 2 -26.38 -49.39 10.53
N LEU A 3 -27.28 -49.18 9.57
CA LEU A 3 -27.02 -48.40 8.36
C LEU A 3 -26.60 -47.00 8.79
N GLN A 4 -25.33 -46.62 8.53
CA GLN A 4 -24.96 -45.20 8.60
C GLN A 4 -25.80 -44.46 7.56
N PRO A 5 -26.44 -43.32 7.90
CA PRO A 5 -27.13 -42.50 6.91
C PRO A 5 -26.10 -42.08 5.86
N HIS A 6 -26.40 -42.35 4.58
CA HIS A 6 -25.56 -41.89 3.47
C HIS A 6 -25.53 -40.36 3.50
N LEU A 7 -24.37 -39.78 3.84
CA LEU A 7 -24.15 -38.34 3.73
C LEU A 7 -24.34 -37.92 2.27
N PRO A 8 -24.99 -36.78 1.98
CA PRO A 8 -25.04 -36.25 0.63
C PRO A 8 -23.60 -35.92 0.16
N PRO A 9 -23.28 -36.05 -1.15
CA PRO A 9 -21.92 -35.87 -1.64
C PRO A 9 -21.22 -34.59 -1.20
N TYR A 10 -21.91 -33.44 -1.13
CA TYR A 10 -21.28 -32.19 -0.67
C TYR A 10 -20.77 -32.21 0.79
N ARG A 11 -21.27 -33.15 1.62
CA ARG A 11 -20.84 -33.36 3.02
C ARG A 11 -19.86 -34.53 3.20
N ASP A 12 -19.45 -35.17 2.12
CA ASP A 12 -18.48 -36.26 2.16
C ASP A 12 -17.06 -35.69 1.91
N PRO A 13 -16.22 -35.53 2.96
CA PRO A 13 -14.88 -34.98 2.81
C PRO A 13 -13.94 -35.92 2.03
N ALA A 14 -14.33 -37.17 1.77
CA ALA A 14 -13.55 -38.07 0.91
C ALA A 14 -13.70 -37.77 -0.59
N LEU A 15 -14.67 -36.92 -0.97
CA LEU A 15 -14.86 -36.52 -2.37
C LEU A 15 -14.04 -35.26 -2.72
N PRO A 16 -13.52 -35.15 -3.96
CA PRO A 16 -12.84 -33.94 -4.41
C PRO A 16 -13.72 -32.69 -4.24
N PRO A 17 -13.15 -31.52 -3.85
CA PRO A 17 -13.91 -30.29 -3.63
C PRO A 17 -14.86 -29.93 -4.78
N GLU A 18 -14.42 -30.04 -6.03
CA GLU A 18 -15.26 -29.73 -7.20
C GLU A 18 -16.54 -30.58 -7.28
N ARG A 19 -16.46 -31.88 -6.94
CA ARG A 19 -17.63 -32.76 -6.92
C ARG A 19 -18.61 -32.39 -5.82
N ARG A 20 -18.08 -31.92 -4.69
CA ARG A 20 -18.87 -31.44 -3.55
C ARG A 20 -19.57 -30.13 -3.91
N VAL A 21 -18.87 -29.21 -4.58
CA VAL A 21 -19.44 -27.95 -5.08
C VAL A 21 -20.54 -28.21 -6.10
N ASP A 22 -20.31 -29.10 -7.08
CA ASP A 22 -21.31 -29.49 -8.09
C ASP A 22 -22.61 -29.98 -7.47
N ASP A 23 -22.51 -30.90 -6.51
CA ASP A 23 -23.67 -31.47 -5.84
C ASP A 23 -24.42 -30.43 -5.00
N LEU A 24 -23.70 -29.54 -4.29
CA LEU A 24 -24.35 -28.45 -3.53
C LEU A 24 -25.02 -27.44 -4.45
N LEU A 25 -24.34 -27.00 -5.51
CA LEU A 25 -24.87 -26.03 -6.47
C LEU A 25 -26.14 -26.56 -7.15
N ALA A 26 -26.17 -27.84 -7.54
CA ALA A 26 -27.34 -28.47 -8.15
C ALA A 26 -28.55 -28.59 -7.20
N ARG A 27 -28.31 -28.52 -5.88
CA ARG A 27 -29.37 -28.56 -4.86
C ARG A 27 -29.94 -27.19 -4.56
N LEU A 28 -29.23 -26.09 -4.84
CA LEU A 28 -29.69 -24.72 -4.60
C LEU A 28 -30.77 -24.30 -5.61
N THR A 29 -31.71 -23.49 -5.17
CA THR A 29 -32.67 -22.82 -6.05
C THR A 29 -31.99 -21.66 -6.79
N PRO A 30 -32.57 -21.17 -7.91
CA PRO A 30 -32.06 -19.97 -8.56
C PRO A 30 -31.89 -18.77 -7.63
N GLU A 31 -32.87 -18.49 -6.77
CA GLU A 31 -32.80 -17.37 -5.82
C GLU A 31 -31.71 -17.55 -4.76
N GLU A 32 -31.55 -18.76 -4.23
CA GLU A 32 -30.47 -19.01 -3.26
C GLU A 32 -29.09 -18.85 -3.92
N ARG A 33 -28.93 -19.23 -5.20
CA ARG A 33 -27.67 -18.99 -5.95
C ARG A 33 -27.40 -17.51 -6.14
N ILE A 34 -28.43 -16.71 -6.46
CA ILE A 34 -28.32 -15.24 -6.53
C ILE A 34 -27.94 -14.66 -5.16
N GLY A 35 -28.52 -15.16 -4.07
CA GLY A 35 -28.21 -14.75 -2.71
C GLY A 35 -26.75 -14.94 -2.28
N LEU A 36 -25.99 -15.81 -2.96
CA LEU A 36 -24.56 -16.01 -2.70
C LEU A 36 -23.67 -14.91 -3.30
N LEU A 37 -24.18 -14.09 -4.21
CA LEU A 37 -23.40 -13.04 -4.89
C LEU A 37 -23.30 -11.75 -4.07
N HIS A 38 -23.94 -11.66 -2.91
CA HIS A 38 -23.82 -10.50 -2.03
C HIS A 38 -22.81 -10.78 -0.91
N GLN A 39 -22.15 -9.74 -0.40
CA GLN A 39 -21.20 -9.86 0.71
C GLN A 39 -21.82 -10.56 1.91
N HIS A 40 -23.02 -10.16 2.30
CA HIS A 40 -23.82 -10.81 3.35
C HIS A 40 -24.73 -11.88 2.73
N GLN A 41 -24.40 -13.15 2.97
CA GLN A 41 -25.11 -14.31 2.43
C GLN A 41 -26.01 -14.92 3.48
N ALA A 42 -27.30 -15.02 3.17
CA ALA A 42 -28.29 -15.65 4.04
C ALA A 42 -28.06 -17.17 4.16
N PRO A 43 -28.39 -17.79 5.30
CA PRO A 43 -28.33 -19.24 5.45
C PRO A 43 -29.35 -19.94 4.54
N VAL A 44 -29.02 -21.16 4.12
CA VAL A 44 -29.94 -22.07 3.42
C VAL A 44 -30.23 -23.27 4.34
N GLU A 45 -31.18 -23.09 5.24
CA GLU A 45 -31.48 -24.04 6.33
C GLU A 45 -31.75 -25.47 5.84
N ARG A 46 -32.50 -25.63 4.74
CA ARG A 46 -32.84 -26.95 4.18
C ARG A 46 -31.61 -27.76 3.74
N LEU A 47 -30.51 -27.09 3.43
CA LEU A 47 -29.23 -27.69 3.03
C LEU A 47 -28.19 -27.60 4.16
N GLY A 48 -28.52 -26.97 5.29
CA GLY A 48 -27.59 -26.69 6.38
C GLY A 48 -26.38 -25.86 5.92
N VAL A 49 -26.60 -24.89 5.03
CA VAL A 49 -25.61 -23.88 4.65
C VAL A 49 -25.76 -22.71 5.62
N GLY A 50 -24.69 -22.35 6.33
CA GLY A 50 -24.72 -21.27 7.32
C GLY A 50 -24.78 -19.87 6.69
N PRO A 51 -25.00 -18.81 7.48
CA PRO A 51 -24.73 -17.46 7.02
C PRO A 51 -23.24 -17.31 6.73
N PHE A 52 -22.90 -16.47 5.76
CA PHE A 52 -21.51 -16.17 5.43
C PHE A 52 -21.36 -14.69 5.11
N ARG A 53 -20.23 -14.09 5.50
CA ARG A 53 -19.86 -12.74 5.08
C ARG A 53 -18.56 -12.82 4.30
N THR A 54 -18.44 -12.22 3.12
CA THR A 54 -17.13 -12.04 2.50
C THR A 54 -16.44 -10.84 3.13
N GLY A 55 -15.38 -11.03 3.91
CA GLY A 55 -14.57 -9.93 4.42
C GLY A 55 -14.48 -9.80 5.93
N THR A 56 -13.23 -9.69 6.36
CA THR A 56 -12.73 -9.21 7.65
C THR A 56 -11.32 -8.70 7.39
N GLU A 57 -10.98 -7.53 7.89
CA GLU A 57 -9.64 -6.99 7.73
C GLU A 57 -8.64 -7.64 8.68
N ALA A 58 -7.45 -7.88 8.14
CA ALA A 58 -6.40 -8.64 8.80
C ALA A 58 -5.00 -8.20 8.31
N LEU A 59 -4.81 -6.90 8.06
CA LEU A 59 -3.61 -6.36 7.38
C LEU A 59 -2.33 -6.64 8.18
N HIS A 60 -2.33 -6.29 9.47
CA HIS A 60 -1.19 -6.45 10.39
C HIS A 60 -1.68 -6.76 11.83
N GLY A 61 -2.82 -7.43 11.92
CA GLY A 61 -3.64 -7.59 13.12
C GLY A 61 -5.10 -7.73 12.72
N LEU A 62 -5.95 -8.31 13.58
CA LEU A 62 -7.39 -8.31 13.35
C LEU A 62 -7.95 -6.90 13.53
N ALA A 63 -8.64 -6.35 12.52
CA ALA A 63 -9.20 -5.00 12.58
C ALA A 63 -10.70 -4.97 12.95
N TRP A 64 -11.17 -3.78 13.35
CA TRP A 64 -12.58 -3.40 13.54
C TRP A 64 -13.38 -4.11 14.64
N LEU A 65 -12.89 -5.21 15.20
CA LEU A 65 -13.62 -6.05 16.17
C LEU A 65 -13.16 -5.85 17.62
N GLY A 66 -12.63 -4.66 17.93
CA GLY A 66 -12.16 -4.27 19.27
C GLY A 66 -10.71 -4.67 19.53
N PRO A 67 -10.32 -4.97 20.80
CA PRO A 67 -8.94 -5.28 21.14
C PRO A 67 -8.38 -6.50 20.41
N ALA A 68 -7.20 -6.34 19.80
CA ALA A 68 -6.46 -7.38 19.07
C ALA A 68 -4.95 -7.05 19.05
N THR A 69 -4.08 -8.04 18.85
CA THR A 69 -2.63 -7.77 18.76
C THR A 69 -2.33 -6.93 17.51
N VAL A 70 -1.60 -5.83 17.68
CA VAL A 70 -1.18 -4.93 16.59
C VAL A 70 0.32 -5.09 16.33
N TYR A 71 0.65 -5.67 15.18
CA TYR A 71 2.03 -5.86 14.70
C TYR A 71 2.52 -4.60 13.97
N PRO A 72 3.84 -4.49 13.67
CA PRO A 72 4.32 -3.45 12.77
C PRO A 72 3.52 -3.42 11.47
N GLN A 73 3.37 -2.23 10.91
CA GLN A 73 2.66 -2.04 9.65
C GLN A 73 3.30 -2.88 8.52
N ALA A 74 2.55 -3.18 7.45
CA ALA A 74 3.00 -4.14 6.43
C ALA A 74 4.38 -3.79 5.82
N VAL A 75 4.65 -2.51 5.55
CA VAL A 75 5.97 -2.05 5.08
C VAL A 75 7.08 -2.24 6.13
N GLY A 76 6.73 -2.18 7.42
CA GLY A 76 7.61 -2.53 8.54
C GLY A 76 7.91 -4.03 8.59
N LEU A 77 6.88 -4.88 8.45
CA LEU A 77 7.07 -6.33 8.34
C LEU A 77 7.95 -6.67 7.13
N ALA A 78 7.76 -6.00 6.00
CA ALA A 78 8.59 -6.20 4.82
C ALA A 78 10.06 -5.83 5.05
N SER A 79 10.32 -4.84 5.90
CA SER A 79 11.68 -4.41 6.26
C SER A 79 12.47 -5.50 6.98
N THR A 80 11.81 -6.54 7.51
CA THR A 80 12.48 -7.70 8.11
C THR A 80 13.15 -8.62 7.08
N TRP A 81 12.67 -8.59 5.83
CA TRP A 81 13.08 -9.54 4.77
C TRP A 81 13.02 -11.00 5.26
N ASP A 82 12.00 -11.34 6.05
CA ASP A 82 11.87 -12.65 6.69
C ASP A 82 10.49 -13.27 6.41
N PRO A 83 10.33 -14.02 5.30
CA PRO A 83 9.09 -14.72 4.99
C PRO A 83 8.64 -15.66 6.11
N GLY A 84 9.58 -16.24 6.87
CA GLY A 84 9.26 -17.11 8.00
C GLY A 84 8.54 -16.35 9.11
N LEU A 85 9.05 -15.17 9.47
CA LEU A 85 8.41 -14.28 10.44
C LEU A 85 7.02 -13.83 9.97
N LEU A 86 6.86 -13.43 8.70
CA LEU A 86 5.55 -13.02 8.17
C LEU A 86 4.52 -14.15 8.25
N ARG A 87 4.94 -15.39 8.02
CA ARG A 87 4.08 -16.57 8.18
C ARG A 87 3.67 -16.78 9.64
N LEU A 88 4.56 -16.55 10.60
CA LEU A 88 4.23 -16.61 12.03
C LEU A 88 3.22 -15.52 12.41
N VAL A 89 3.43 -14.28 11.95
CA VAL A 89 2.49 -13.18 12.17
C VAL A 89 1.12 -13.52 11.56
N GLY A 90 1.07 -13.96 10.29
CA GLY A 90 -0.18 -14.36 9.64
C GLY A 90 -0.89 -15.51 10.38
N ARG A 91 -0.14 -16.45 10.99
CA ARG A 91 -0.71 -17.52 11.80
C ARG A 91 -1.37 -16.99 13.08
N ALA A 92 -0.68 -16.09 13.79
CA ALA A 92 -1.17 -15.48 15.02
C ALA A 92 -2.39 -14.57 14.77
N VAL A 93 -2.35 -13.76 13.71
CA VAL A 93 -3.52 -12.99 13.26
C VAL A 93 -4.68 -13.93 12.92
N GLY A 94 -4.39 -15.06 12.27
CA GLY A 94 -5.39 -16.07 11.97
C GLY A 94 -6.01 -16.72 13.21
N ASP A 95 -5.24 -16.93 14.28
CA ASP A 95 -5.74 -17.42 15.58
C ASP A 95 -6.75 -16.42 16.17
N GLU A 96 -6.45 -15.12 16.13
CA GLU A 96 -7.35 -14.07 16.65
C GLU A 96 -8.62 -13.89 15.81
N VAL A 97 -8.54 -13.99 14.48
CA VAL A 97 -9.71 -13.99 13.58
C VAL A 97 -10.63 -15.17 13.92
N LEU A 98 -10.07 -16.36 14.15
CA LEU A 98 -10.85 -17.54 14.51
C LEU A 98 -11.48 -17.41 15.91
N ALA A 99 -10.79 -16.79 16.87
CA ALA A 99 -11.35 -16.51 18.19
C ALA A 99 -12.55 -15.55 18.10
N ARG A 100 -12.49 -14.56 17.20
CA ARG A 100 -13.54 -13.54 17.03
C ARG A 100 -14.66 -13.91 16.06
N ARG A 101 -14.78 -15.19 15.65
CA ARG A 101 -15.91 -15.66 14.80
C ARG A 101 -17.26 -15.38 15.45
N GLY A 102 -17.39 -15.58 16.76
CA GLY A 102 -18.62 -15.28 17.52
C GLY A 102 -18.97 -13.79 17.58
N ALA A 103 -17.98 -12.91 17.39
CA ALA A 103 -18.14 -11.45 17.32
C ALA A 103 -18.32 -10.94 15.88
N GLY A 104 -18.51 -11.83 14.91
CA GLY A 104 -18.76 -11.47 13.51
C GLY A 104 -17.53 -11.44 12.60
N ALA A 105 -16.38 -11.98 13.04
CA ALA A 105 -15.25 -12.17 12.13
C ALA A 105 -15.61 -13.18 11.03
N SER A 106 -15.28 -12.82 9.78
CA SER A 106 -15.38 -13.70 8.62
C SER A 106 -14.10 -14.53 8.49
N PRO A 107 -14.20 -15.80 8.04
CA PRO A 107 -13.03 -16.56 7.65
C PRO A 107 -12.46 -16.14 6.29
N ASN A 108 -13.18 -15.35 5.49
CA ASN A 108 -12.62 -14.71 4.29
C ASN A 108 -12.02 -13.36 4.69
N VAL A 109 -10.69 -13.27 4.64
CA VAL A 109 -9.93 -12.12 5.15
C VAL A 109 -9.39 -11.27 4.00
N TRP A 110 -9.45 -9.95 4.15
CA TRP A 110 -9.05 -8.95 3.15
C TRP A 110 -7.59 -8.55 3.30
N ALA A 111 -6.71 -9.54 3.27
CA ALA A 111 -5.26 -9.33 3.30
C ALA A 111 -4.58 -10.48 2.54
N PRO A 112 -3.36 -10.27 2.03
CA PRO A 112 -2.55 -9.03 2.05
C PRO A 112 -2.88 -7.99 0.96
N VAL A 113 -2.44 -6.74 1.19
CA VAL A 113 -2.27 -5.72 0.13
C VAL A 113 -0.97 -6.00 -0.62
N VAL A 114 -1.04 -6.16 -1.94
CA VAL A 114 0.08 -6.60 -2.79
C VAL A 114 0.45 -5.60 -3.87
N ASN A 115 -0.15 -4.40 -3.88
CA ASN A 115 0.26 -3.35 -4.81
C ASN A 115 1.73 -2.98 -4.55
N PRO A 116 2.62 -3.03 -5.57
CA PRO A 116 3.99 -2.60 -5.41
C PRO A 116 4.08 -1.14 -4.98
N LEU A 117 5.03 -0.79 -4.11
CA LEU A 117 5.23 0.58 -3.62
C LEU A 117 5.95 1.45 -4.67
N ARG A 118 5.31 1.67 -5.82
CA ARG A 118 5.88 2.40 -6.97
C ARG A 118 6.17 3.87 -6.63
N ASP A 119 5.27 4.50 -5.89
CA ASP A 119 5.27 5.94 -5.61
C ASP A 119 5.07 6.20 -4.12
N PRO A 120 6.07 6.75 -3.42
CA PRO A 120 6.05 6.90 -1.97
C PRO A 120 5.06 7.97 -1.48
N ARG A 121 4.41 8.71 -2.38
CA ARG A 121 3.33 9.65 -2.06
C ARG A 121 1.98 8.98 -1.86
N TRP A 122 1.83 7.72 -2.29
CA TRP A 122 0.57 6.99 -2.19
C TRP A 122 0.07 6.99 -0.75
N GLY A 123 -1.18 7.41 -0.54
CA GLY A 123 -1.76 7.52 0.80
C GLY A 123 -1.83 6.20 1.58
N ARG A 124 -1.82 5.05 0.88
CA ARG A 124 -1.81 3.71 1.51
C ARG A 124 -0.46 3.02 1.41
N ASN A 125 0.63 3.79 1.24
CA ASN A 125 1.98 3.24 1.09
C ASN A 125 2.36 2.28 2.23
N GLU A 126 1.90 2.54 3.46
CA GLU A 126 2.22 1.72 4.62
C GLU A 126 1.67 0.29 4.54
N GLU A 127 0.58 0.10 3.79
CA GLU A 127 -0.13 -1.18 3.67
C GLU A 127 0.57 -2.15 2.71
N GLY A 128 1.43 -1.66 1.82
CA GLY A 128 2.17 -2.51 0.89
C GLY A 128 3.48 -3.02 1.48
N TYR A 129 4.06 -4.04 0.82
CA TYR A 129 5.31 -4.66 1.29
C TYR A 129 6.55 -4.00 0.70
N SER A 130 6.65 -3.88 -0.63
CA SER A 130 7.88 -3.45 -1.30
C SER A 130 7.62 -2.80 -2.67
N GLU A 131 8.54 -1.95 -3.11
CA GLU A 131 8.59 -1.51 -4.51
C GLU A 131 9.07 -2.62 -5.46
N ASP A 132 9.71 -3.69 -4.96
CA ASP A 132 10.07 -4.85 -5.78
C ASP A 132 8.90 -5.84 -5.85
N ALA A 133 8.32 -6.03 -7.03
CA ALA A 133 7.15 -6.87 -7.21
C ALA A 133 7.36 -8.34 -6.80
N TRP A 134 8.58 -8.88 -7.00
CA TRP A 134 8.87 -10.25 -6.58
C TRP A 134 8.96 -10.37 -5.06
N LEU A 135 9.64 -9.43 -4.39
CA LEU A 135 9.71 -9.39 -2.92
C LEU A 135 8.32 -9.20 -2.32
N THR A 136 7.48 -8.32 -2.89
CA THR A 136 6.08 -8.16 -2.49
C THR A 136 5.31 -9.47 -2.62
N GLY A 137 5.38 -10.15 -3.78
CA GLY A 137 4.70 -11.43 -3.98
C GLY A 137 5.18 -12.53 -3.03
N LEU A 138 6.48 -12.60 -2.74
CA LEU A 138 7.07 -13.56 -1.80
C LEU A 138 6.57 -13.34 -0.37
N LEU A 139 6.61 -12.10 0.12
CA LEU A 139 6.22 -11.73 1.48
C LEU A 139 4.70 -11.87 1.68
N ALA A 140 3.93 -11.45 0.68
CA ALA A 140 2.48 -11.62 0.66
C ALA A 140 2.09 -13.11 0.67
N ALA A 141 2.74 -13.96 -0.12
CA ALA A 141 2.49 -15.40 -0.11
C ALA A 141 2.77 -16.02 1.27
N ALA A 142 3.84 -15.59 1.94
CA ALA A 142 4.18 -16.08 3.27
C ALA A 142 3.15 -15.67 4.34
N TYR A 143 2.70 -14.40 4.33
CA TYR A 143 1.65 -13.93 5.23
C TYR A 143 0.31 -14.64 4.97
N ALA A 144 -0.09 -14.73 3.69
CA ALA A 144 -1.30 -15.43 3.26
C ALA A 144 -1.25 -16.92 3.65
N ARG A 145 -0.10 -17.59 3.55
CA ARG A 145 0.06 -18.97 4.01
C ARG A 145 -0.14 -19.11 5.52
N GLY A 146 0.36 -18.16 6.31
CA GLY A 146 0.11 -18.12 7.76
C GLY A 146 -1.37 -18.08 8.10
N LEU A 147 -2.13 -17.23 7.38
CA LEU A 147 -3.58 -17.12 7.51
C LEU A 147 -4.32 -18.38 7.05
N ALA A 148 -3.99 -18.89 5.86
CA ALA A 148 -4.64 -20.04 5.24
C ALA A 148 -4.39 -21.36 5.99
N GLY A 149 -3.20 -21.51 6.59
CA GLY A 149 -2.72 -22.76 7.14
C GLY A 149 -2.11 -23.70 6.08
N ASP A 150 -1.59 -24.84 6.56
CA ASP A 150 -0.85 -25.83 5.75
C ASP A 150 -1.65 -27.09 5.39
N GLY A 151 -2.86 -27.23 5.95
CA GLY A 151 -3.71 -28.40 5.71
C GLY A 151 -4.52 -28.30 4.43
N ASP A 152 -5.10 -29.43 4.02
CA ASP A 152 -6.04 -29.49 2.87
C ASP A 152 -7.31 -28.66 3.12
N THR A 153 -7.70 -28.52 4.40
CA THR A 153 -8.77 -27.61 4.85
C THR A 153 -8.16 -26.27 5.24
N LEU A 154 -8.65 -25.20 4.61
CA LEU A 154 -8.29 -23.83 4.90
C LEU A 154 -8.74 -23.43 6.31
N ARG A 155 -7.86 -22.75 7.05
CA ARG A 155 -8.21 -22.07 8.31
C ARG A 155 -8.98 -20.80 8.02
N LEU A 156 -8.44 -20.00 7.10
CA LEU A 156 -8.99 -18.75 6.58
C LEU A 156 -8.79 -18.72 5.06
N ALA A 157 -9.48 -17.82 4.40
CA ALA A 157 -9.43 -17.61 2.96
C ALA A 157 -8.87 -16.21 2.65
N PRO A 158 -7.53 -16.07 2.47
CA PRO A 158 -6.89 -14.80 2.17
C PRO A 158 -7.29 -14.25 0.81
N THR A 159 -7.42 -12.92 0.75
CA THR A 159 -7.86 -12.15 -0.43
C THR A 159 -6.78 -11.15 -0.79
N LEU A 160 -6.12 -11.33 -1.94
CA LEU A 160 -5.15 -10.35 -2.43
C LEU A 160 -5.87 -9.09 -2.88
N LYS A 161 -5.33 -7.92 -2.53
CA LYS A 161 -5.89 -6.63 -2.97
C LYS A 161 -4.78 -5.61 -3.30
N HIS A 162 -4.99 -4.64 -4.17
CA HIS A 162 -6.18 -4.38 -4.99
C HIS A 162 -5.82 -4.56 -6.47
N PHE A 163 -6.54 -5.42 -7.16
CA PHE A 163 -6.27 -5.82 -8.54
C PHE A 163 -6.90 -4.82 -9.52
N LEU A 164 -6.16 -3.92 -10.17
CA LEU A 164 -4.70 -3.82 -10.23
C LEU A 164 -4.24 -2.37 -10.46
N ALA A 165 -2.93 -2.14 -10.38
CA ALA A 165 -2.30 -0.84 -10.64
C ALA A 165 -2.97 0.28 -9.84
N TYR A 166 -2.99 0.10 -8.52
CA TYR A 166 -3.69 0.95 -7.56
C TYR A 166 -2.71 1.48 -6.50
N ASN A 167 -2.23 2.70 -6.73
CA ASN A 167 -1.32 3.47 -5.88
C ASN A 167 -1.67 4.97 -5.94
N ASN A 168 -2.96 5.29 -6.01
CA ASN A 168 -3.48 6.65 -5.86
C ASN A 168 -4.84 6.62 -5.16
N GLU A 169 -5.05 7.55 -4.26
CA GLU A 169 -6.24 7.71 -3.44
C GLU A 169 -7.09 8.91 -3.86
N GLU A 170 -6.45 10.04 -4.22
CA GLU A 170 -7.17 11.20 -4.74
C GLU A 170 -7.78 10.87 -6.10
N GLY A 171 -9.09 11.07 -6.24
CA GLY A 171 -9.82 10.69 -7.45
C GLY A 171 -9.76 9.19 -7.78
N ARG A 172 -9.50 8.31 -6.81
CA ARG A 172 -9.27 6.86 -7.01
C ARG A 172 -10.29 6.11 -7.85
N CYS A 173 -11.54 6.57 -7.89
CA CYS A 173 -12.60 5.94 -8.66
C CYS A 173 -12.67 6.43 -10.12
N GLU A 174 -12.06 7.58 -10.44
CA GLU A 174 -12.21 8.28 -11.73
C GLU A 174 -10.90 8.33 -12.52
N THR A 175 -9.77 8.17 -11.83
CA THR A 175 -8.44 8.18 -12.40
C THR A 175 -8.11 6.89 -13.16
N SER A 176 -7.24 7.01 -14.17
CA SER A 176 -6.77 5.88 -14.96
C SER A 176 -5.27 5.73 -14.87
N SER A 177 -4.82 4.55 -14.46
CA SER A 177 -3.42 4.13 -14.46
C SER A 177 -3.01 3.75 -15.89
N ASP A 178 -1.99 4.40 -16.43
CA ASP A 178 -1.47 4.12 -17.78
C ASP A 178 -0.37 3.04 -17.70
N LEU A 179 -0.76 1.80 -17.96
CA LEU A 179 0.03 0.59 -17.69
C LEU A 179 0.35 -0.15 -18.99
N PRO A 180 1.58 0.01 -19.52
CA PRO A 180 2.01 -0.70 -20.73
C PRO A 180 2.06 -2.22 -20.53
N PRO A 181 1.83 -3.03 -21.58
CA PRO A 181 1.82 -4.50 -21.50
C PRO A 181 3.10 -5.09 -20.88
N ARG A 182 4.25 -4.49 -21.17
CA ARG A 182 5.53 -4.94 -20.60
C ARG A 182 5.57 -4.74 -19.08
N VAL A 183 5.18 -3.57 -18.57
CA VAL A 183 5.14 -3.31 -17.12
C VAL A 183 4.07 -4.15 -16.45
N LEU A 184 2.89 -4.31 -17.06
CA LEU A 184 1.86 -5.21 -16.58
C LEU A 184 2.42 -6.62 -16.30
N ARG A 185 3.20 -7.16 -17.24
CA ARG A 185 3.72 -8.54 -17.18
C ARG A 185 4.94 -8.66 -16.28
N GLU A 186 5.91 -7.76 -16.40
CA GLU A 186 7.19 -7.83 -15.68
C GLU A 186 7.10 -7.34 -14.23
N TYR A 187 6.11 -6.50 -13.90
CA TYR A 187 6.04 -5.82 -12.60
C TYR A 187 4.70 -6.05 -11.90
N GLU A 188 3.59 -5.48 -12.39
CA GLU A 188 2.31 -5.50 -11.66
C GLU A 188 1.81 -6.92 -11.36
N LEU A 189 1.72 -7.79 -12.37
CA LEU A 189 1.22 -9.15 -12.16
C LEU A 189 2.15 -10.00 -11.28
N GLN A 190 3.45 -9.70 -11.25
CA GLN A 190 4.41 -10.48 -10.46
C GLN A 190 4.20 -10.37 -8.96
N ALA A 191 3.49 -9.34 -8.49
CA ALA A 191 3.12 -9.21 -7.08
C ALA A 191 1.94 -10.11 -6.67
N PHE A 192 1.07 -10.50 -7.62
CA PHE A 192 -0.10 -11.34 -7.36
C PHE A 192 0.18 -12.82 -7.56
N LEU A 193 0.92 -13.16 -8.62
CA LEU A 193 1.05 -14.54 -9.11
C LEU A 193 1.65 -15.53 -8.08
N PRO A 194 2.67 -15.19 -7.26
CA PRO A 194 3.25 -16.16 -6.32
C PRO A 194 2.23 -16.71 -5.31
N ALA A 195 1.48 -15.83 -4.64
CA ALA A 195 0.50 -16.25 -3.64
C ALA A 195 -0.66 -17.05 -4.24
N LEU A 196 -1.05 -16.76 -5.48
CA LEU A 196 -2.07 -17.52 -6.21
C LEU A 196 -1.56 -18.89 -6.67
N ALA A 197 -0.38 -18.94 -7.28
CA ALA A 197 0.23 -20.17 -7.79
C ALA A 197 0.48 -21.22 -6.71
N GLU A 198 0.86 -20.77 -5.51
CA GLU A 198 1.02 -21.67 -4.36
C GLU A 198 -0.32 -22.06 -3.71
N GLY A 199 -1.43 -21.40 -4.07
CA GLY A 199 -2.71 -21.54 -3.36
C GLY A 199 -2.67 -20.99 -1.92
N ALA A 200 -1.76 -20.05 -1.64
CA ALA A 200 -1.69 -19.36 -0.35
C ALA A 200 -2.82 -18.34 -0.21
N ALA A 201 -3.16 -17.67 -1.31
CA ALA A 201 -4.35 -16.85 -1.42
C ALA A 201 -5.39 -17.52 -2.34
N VAL A 202 -6.66 -17.41 -1.96
CA VAL A 202 -7.77 -18.11 -2.63
C VAL A 202 -8.87 -17.15 -3.07
N ALA A 203 -8.65 -15.85 -2.87
CA ALA A 203 -9.50 -14.80 -3.34
C ALA A 203 -8.68 -13.58 -3.82
N VAL A 204 -9.29 -12.73 -4.64
CA VAL A 204 -8.74 -11.45 -5.12
C VAL A 204 -9.83 -10.38 -5.07
N MET A 205 -9.43 -9.14 -4.77
CA MET A 205 -10.28 -7.96 -4.77
C MET A 205 -9.86 -6.98 -5.87
N PRO A 206 -10.69 -6.70 -6.90
CA PRO A 206 -10.40 -5.69 -7.89
C PRO A 206 -10.41 -4.26 -7.32
N SER A 207 -9.59 -3.36 -7.85
CA SER A 207 -9.42 -1.98 -7.36
C SER A 207 -10.50 -1.01 -7.86
N TYR A 208 -10.51 0.20 -7.29
CA TYR A 208 -11.43 1.28 -7.65
C TYR A 208 -11.18 1.90 -9.02
N ASN A 209 -9.91 2.04 -9.41
CA ASN A 209 -9.47 2.84 -10.55
C ASN A 209 -9.79 2.22 -11.91
N LEU A 210 -9.54 3.00 -12.95
CA LEU A 210 -9.42 2.52 -14.30
C LEU A 210 -7.96 2.14 -14.59
N VAL A 211 -7.76 1.15 -15.45
CA VAL A 211 -6.45 0.77 -16.01
C VAL A 211 -6.58 0.85 -17.51
N ASN A 212 -5.74 1.65 -18.15
CA ASN A 212 -5.80 1.92 -19.59
C ASN A 212 -7.21 2.35 -20.04
N GLY A 213 -7.91 3.14 -19.22
CA GLY A 213 -9.27 3.63 -19.46
C GLY A 213 -10.39 2.61 -19.26
N ARG A 214 -10.11 1.40 -18.74
CA ARG A 214 -11.12 0.38 -18.38
C ARG A 214 -11.21 0.22 -16.87
N PRO A 215 -12.41 0.24 -16.24
CA PRO A 215 -12.56 -0.07 -14.82
C PRO A 215 -11.94 -1.42 -14.45
N ALA A 216 -11.19 -1.49 -13.35
CA ALA A 216 -10.51 -2.73 -12.94
C ALA A 216 -11.47 -3.89 -12.66
N HIS A 217 -12.70 -3.58 -12.22
CA HIS A 217 -13.81 -4.53 -12.03
C HIS A 217 -14.29 -5.20 -13.34
N LEU A 218 -13.89 -4.66 -14.49
CA LEU A 218 -14.19 -5.20 -15.82
C LEU A 218 -12.96 -5.82 -16.49
N SER A 219 -11.84 -5.97 -15.77
CA SER A 219 -10.59 -6.43 -16.33
C SER A 219 -10.67 -7.88 -16.84
N PRO A 220 -10.38 -8.15 -18.13
CA PRO A 220 -10.35 -9.51 -18.65
C PRO A 220 -9.24 -10.37 -18.04
N LEU A 221 -8.23 -9.73 -17.42
CA LEU A 221 -7.11 -10.39 -16.77
C LEU A 221 -7.54 -11.26 -15.56
N ILE A 222 -8.72 -11.00 -14.99
CA ILE A 222 -9.29 -11.88 -13.95
C ILE A 222 -9.45 -13.30 -14.51
N GLY A 223 -10.08 -13.42 -15.68
CA GLY A 223 -10.30 -14.71 -16.34
C GLY A 223 -9.06 -15.24 -17.04
N ASP A 224 -8.27 -14.37 -17.67
CA ASP A 224 -7.17 -14.78 -18.54
C ASP A 224 -5.85 -15.05 -17.79
N VAL A 225 -5.69 -14.47 -16.59
CA VAL A 225 -4.42 -14.54 -15.83
C VAL A 225 -4.63 -15.06 -14.42
N LEU A 226 -5.51 -14.44 -13.63
CA LEU A 226 -5.63 -14.79 -12.20
C LEU A 226 -6.23 -16.18 -12.00
N ARG A 227 -7.32 -16.51 -12.71
CA ARG A 227 -7.96 -17.83 -12.59
C ARG A 227 -7.04 -18.98 -13.05
N PRO A 228 -6.30 -18.88 -14.18
CA PRO A 228 -5.33 -19.91 -14.56
C PRO A 228 -4.12 -20.03 -13.63
N ALA A 229 -3.76 -18.96 -12.91
CA ALA A 229 -2.65 -18.97 -11.97
C ALA A 229 -2.97 -19.75 -10.68
N ALA A 230 -4.24 -19.79 -10.26
CA ALA A 230 -4.63 -20.50 -9.04
C ALA A 230 -4.81 -22.01 -9.31
N PRO A 231 -4.33 -22.90 -8.42
CA PRO A 231 -4.49 -24.35 -8.57
C PRO A 231 -5.95 -24.81 -8.37
N ASP A 232 -6.71 -24.07 -7.55
CA ASP A 232 -8.12 -24.27 -7.27
C ASP A 232 -8.96 -23.08 -7.77
N ARG A 233 -10.29 -23.15 -7.64
CA ARG A 233 -11.15 -22.00 -7.96
C ARG A 233 -10.80 -20.78 -7.10
N LEU A 234 -10.74 -19.65 -7.79
CA LEU A 234 -10.52 -18.33 -7.21
C LEU A 234 -11.85 -17.62 -6.96
N LEU A 235 -12.02 -17.04 -5.77
CA LEU A 235 -13.13 -16.14 -5.44
C LEU A 235 -12.75 -14.69 -5.75
N VAL A 236 -13.62 -13.95 -6.44
CA VAL A 236 -13.44 -12.51 -6.68
C VAL A 236 -14.48 -11.71 -5.92
N VAL A 237 -14.05 -10.91 -4.95
CA VAL A 237 -14.91 -10.02 -4.15
C VAL A 237 -14.68 -8.59 -4.61
N SER A 238 -15.71 -7.76 -4.73
CA SER A 238 -15.49 -6.34 -5.08
C SER A 238 -14.85 -5.60 -3.91
N ASP A 239 -14.13 -4.54 -4.22
CA ASP A 239 -13.84 -3.52 -3.22
C ASP A 239 -15.15 -2.86 -2.73
N ALA A 240 -15.12 -2.26 -1.56
CA ALA A 240 -16.29 -1.71 -0.90
C ALA A 240 -16.89 -0.56 -1.72
N TYR A 241 -18.17 -0.68 -2.07
CA TYR A 241 -18.91 0.29 -2.89
C TYR A 241 -18.40 0.50 -4.33
N ALA A 242 -17.36 -0.21 -4.76
CA ALA A 242 -16.80 -0.06 -6.10
C ALA A 242 -17.73 -0.46 -7.25
N PRO A 243 -18.63 -1.46 -7.14
CA PRO A 243 -19.51 -1.84 -8.25
C PRO A 243 -20.42 -0.70 -8.74
N ALA A 244 -20.91 0.15 -7.84
CA ALA A 244 -21.76 1.29 -8.22
C ALA A 244 -20.99 2.37 -9.01
N ASN A 245 -19.68 2.49 -8.79
CA ASN A 245 -18.84 3.47 -9.50
C ASN A 245 -18.87 3.28 -11.01
N LEU A 246 -19.10 2.05 -11.51
CA LEU A 246 -19.23 1.76 -12.95
C LEU A 246 -20.30 2.63 -13.64
N VAL A 247 -21.26 3.17 -12.89
CA VAL A 247 -22.33 4.05 -13.39
C VAL A 247 -22.20 5.46 -12.80
N GLU A 248 -21.97 5.54 -11.50
CA GLU A 248 -22.07 6.80 -10.74
C GLU A 248 -20.87 7.72 -10.95
N ALA A 249 -19.66 7.22 -10.74
CA ALA A 249 -18.43 8.02 -10.84
C ALA A 249 -17.73 7.86 -12.21
N GLN A 250 -17.66 6.63 -12.71
CA GLN A 250 -16.91 6.29 -13.93
C GLN A 250 -17.71 6.49 -15.20
N HIS A 251 -19.05 6.52 -15.08
CA HIS A 251 -19.98 6.64 -16.20
C HIS A 251 -19.71 5.64 -17.34
N PHE A 252 -19.16 4.46 -17.02
CA PHE A 252 -18.73 3.47 -18.01
C PHE A 252 -19.90 2.66 -18.56
N HIS A 253 -20.93 2.46 -17.73
CA HIS A 253 -22.17 1.80 -18.10
C HIS A 253 -23.39 2.66 -17.80
N PRO A 254 -24.49 2.51 -18.58
CA PRO A 254 -25.64 3.40 -18.49
C PRO A 254 -26.54 3.17 -17.27
N ASP A 255 -26.49 1.98 -16.66
CA ASP A 255 -27.30 1.61 -15.50
C ASP A 255 -26.68 0.44 -14.71
N LEU A 256 -27.08 0.30 -13.44
CA LEU A 256 -26.54 -0.70 -12.52
C LEU A 256 -26.79 -2.15 -12.95
N PRO A 257 -27.98 -2.55 -13.45
CA PRO A 257 -28.17 -3.90 -14.00
C PRO A 257 -27.19 -4.24 -15.13
N THR A 258 -26.91 -3.29 -16.03
CA THR A 258 -25.92 -3.48 -17.11
C THR A 258 -24.51 -3.58 -16.54
N ALA A 259 -24.14 -2.68 -15.63
CA ALA A 259 -22.83 -2.71 -14.98
C ALA A 259 -22.56 -4.03 -14.25
N TYR A 260 -23.53 -4.51 -13.46
CA TYR A 260 -23.37 -5.74 -12.67
C TYR A 260 -23.32 -6.97 -13.56
N ALA A 261 -24.08 -6.97 -14.67
CA ALA A 261 -23.97 -8.02 -15.67
C ALA A 261 -22.56 -8.11 -16.28
N HIS A 262 -21.98 -6.97 -16.63
CA HIS A 262 -20.62 -6.91 -17.17
C HIS A 262 -19.57 -7.31 -16.12
N ALA A 263 -19.71 -6.87 -14.87
CA ALA A 263 -18.80 -7.25 -13.78
C ALA A 263 -18.83 -8.77 -13.51
N ILE A 264 -20.01 -9.40 -13.44
CA ILE A 264 -20.14 -10.86 -13.27
C ILE A 264 -19.54 -11.63 -14.46
N ARG A 265 -19.68 -11.10 -15.67
CA ARG A 265 -19.08 -11.70 -16.89
C ARG A 265 -17.56 -11.53 -16.94
N ALA A 266 -17.03 -10.42 -16.44
CA ALA A 266 -15.59 -10.19 -16.29
C ALA A 266 -14.98 -11.11 -15.22
N GLY A 267 -15.76 -11.47 -14.20
CA GLY A 267 -15.41 -12.51 -13.25
C GLY A 267 -15.66 -12.18 -11.78
N LEU A 268 -16.39 -11.10 -11.48
CA LEU A 268 -16.81 -10.76 -10.12
C LEU A 268 -17.79 -11.82 -9.57
N ASP A 269 -17.52 -12.32 -8.38
CA ASP A 269 -18.28 -13.41 -7.76
C ASP A 269 -19.11 -12.95 -6.53
N SER A 270 -18.66 -11.92 -5.81
CA SER A 270 -19.35 -11.35 -4.64
C SER A 270 -19.28 -9.81 -4.64
N PHE A 271 -20.42 -9.16 -4.38
CA PHE A 271 -20.56 -7.71 -4.32
C PHE A 271 -20.49 -7.22 -2.86
N THR A 272 -19.50 -6.39 -2.57
CA THR A 272 -19.36 -5.58 -1.35
C THR A 272 -20.04 -4.22 -1.59
N GLN A 273 -21.36 -4.21 -1.57
CA GLN A 273 -22.19 -3.06 -1.94
C GLN A 273 -23.43 -3.01 -1.03
N ASP A 274 -23.90 -1.82 -0.66
CA ASP A 274 -25.11 -1.62 0.15
C ASP A 274 -25.05 -2.20 1.59
N ASP A 275 -23.85 -2.44 2.12
CA ASP A 275 -23.61 -3.00 3.46
C ASP A 275 -24.35 -4.34 3.69
N ASP A 276 -25.20 -4.43 4.72
CA ASP A 276 -26.02 -5.62 5.02
C ASP A 276 -27.36 -5.63 4.27
N ARG A 277 -27.68 -4.57 3.51
CA ARG A 277 -28.91 -4.44 2.72
C ARG A 277 -28.73 -5.14 1.38
N THR A 278 -28.97 -6.45 1.40
CA THR A 278 -28.80 -7.33 0.23
C THR A 278 -29.67 -6.98 -0.99
N GLU A 279 -30.92 -6.55 -0.77
CA GLU A 279 -31.93 -6.49 -1.84
C GLU A 279 -31.67 -5.43 -2.92
N PRO A 280 -31.21 -4.20 -2.63
CA PRO A 280 -30.79 -3.25 -3.66
C PRO A 280 -29.79 -3.86 -4.66
N THR A 281 -28.73 -4.51 -4.17
CA THR A 281 -27.72 -5.13 -5.02
C THR A 281 -28.25 -6.36 -5.77
N LEU A 282 -28.90 -7.30 -5.08
CA LEU A 282 -29.43 -8.52 -5.71
C LEU A 282 -30.58 -8.24 -6.68
N GLY A 283 -31.36 -7.18 -6.44
CA GLY A 283 -32.41 -6.69 -7.33
C GLY A 283 -31.87 -6.33 -8.71
N HIS A 284 -30.69 -5.68 -8.78
CA HIS A 284 -30.03 -5.37 -10.05
C HIS A 284 -29.55 -6.64 -10.79
N VAL A 285 -29.09 -7.66 -10.07
CA VAL A 285 -28.72 -8.96 -10.66
C VAL A 285 -29.95 -9.66 -11.25
N ARG A 286 -31.08 -9.67 -10.54
CA ARG A 286 -32.35 -10.24 -11.04
C ARG A 286 -32.86 -9.49 -12.26
N GLU A 287 -32.76 -8.17 -12.25
CA GLU A 287 -33.14 -7.33 -13.39
C GLU A 287 -32.26 -7.59 -14.62
N ALA A 288 -30.95 -7.78 -14.42
CA ALA A 288 -30.03 -8.16 -15.49
C ALA A 288 -30.39 -9.52 -16.13
N LEU A 289 -30.78 -10.52 -15.33
CA LEU A 289 -31.31 -11.80 -15.83
C LEU A 289 -32.61 -11.62 -16.61
N ARG A 290 -33.55 -10.81 -16.10
CA ARG A 290 -34.83 -10.52 -16.78
C ARG A 290 -34.62 -9.83 -18.13
N ARG A 291 -33.62 -8.96 -18.23
CA ARG A 291 -33.20 -8.28 -19.47
C ARG A 291 -32.41 -9.18 -20.43
N GLY A 292 -32.02 -10.38 -20.01
CA GLY A 292 -31.18 -11.30 -20.79
C GLY A 292 -29.71 -10.86 -20.90
N LEU A 293 -29.26 -9.97 -20.01
CA LEU A 293 -27.86 -9.53 -19.92
C LEU A 293 -26.98 -10.55 -19.21
N LEU A 294 -27.60 -11.35 -18.33
CA LEU A 294 -27.00 -12.50 -17.67
C LEU A 294 -27.78 -13.76 -18.02
N THR A 295 -27.09 -14.90 -17.94
CA THR A 295 -27.70 -16.23 -17.99
C THR A 295 -27.65 -16.91 -16.63
N ALA A 296 -28.44 -17.97 -16.44
CA ALA A 296 -28.32 -18.81 -15.25
C ALA A 296 -26.91 -19.40 -15.09
N ALA A 297 -26.21 -19.66 -16.20
CA ALA A 297 -24.83 -20.17 -16.17
C ALA A 297 -23.82 -19.14 -15.62
N ASP A 298 -24.08 -17.83 -15.81
CA ASP A 298 -23.23 -16.78 -15.23
C ASP A 298 -23.36 -16.74 -13.71
N ILE A 299 -24.59 -16.86 -13.19
CA ILE A 299 -24.85 -16.95 -11.74
C ILE A 299 -24.25 -18.24 -11.17
N ASP A 300 -24.42 -19.36 -11.86
CA ASP A 300 -23.89 -20.66 -11.44
C ASP A 300 -22.36 -20.65 -11.38
N ARG A 301 -21.69 -19.94 -12.29
CA ARG A 301 -20.24 -19.74 -12.24
C ARG A 301 -19.81 -18.94 -11.01
N ALA A 302 -20.46 -17.81 -10.73
CA ALA A 302 -20.14 -16.97 -9.57
C ALA A 302 -20.39 -17.70 -8.24
N ALA A 303 -21.59 -18.28 -8.09
CA ALA A 303 -21.98 -19.05 -6.90
C ALA A 303 -21.04 -20.24 -6.66
N ARG A 304 -20.57 -20.91 -7.72
CA ARG A 304 -19.61 -22.01 -7.63
C ARG A 304 -18.27 -21.59 -7.04
N ASN A 305 -17.76 -20.41 -7.36
CA ASN A 305 -16.51 -19.90 -6.80
C ASN A 305 -16.66 -19.57 -5.31
N VAL A 306 -17.79 -18.97 -4.91
CA VAL A 306 -18.15 -18.76 -3.49
C VAL A 306 -18.22 -20.08 -2.72
N LEU A 307 -18.94 -21.07 -3.26
CA LEU A 307 -19.09 -22.38 -2.61
C LEU A 307 -17.78 -23.16 -2.52
N SER A 308 -16.88 -23.00 -3.49
CA SER A 308 -15.56 -23.64 -3.47
C SER A 308 -14.75 -23.20 -2.24
N VAL A 309 -14.70 -21.89 -1.96
CA VAL A 309 -14.02 -21.37 -0.75
C VAL A 309 -14.70 -21.90 0.52
N ARG A 310 -16.03 -21.90 0.57
CA ARG A 310 -16.78 -22.39 1.75
C ARG A 310 -16.58 -23.87 2.03
N ILE A 311 -16.51 -24.71 0.99
CA ILE A 311 -16.14 -26.14 1.11
C ILE A 311 -14.69 -26.29 1.61
N ARG A 312 -13.76 -25.52 1.06
CA ARG A 312 -12.33 -25.58 1.45
C ARG A 312 -12.09 -25.07 2.86
N LEU A 313 -12.95 -24.18 3.38
CA LEU A 313 -12.98 -23.76 4.79
C LEU A 313 -13.54 -24.82 5.75
N GLY A 314 -13.97 -25.99 5.23
CA GLY A 314 -14.47 -27.09 6.05
C GLY A 314 -15.89 -26.89 6.59
N GLU A 315 -16.65 -25.90 6.09
CA GLU A 315 -18.01 -25.59 6.60
C GLU A 315 -18.94 -26.81 6.59
N PHE A 316 -18.75 -27.73 5.64
CA PHE A 316 -19.63 -28.88 5.40
C PHE A 316 -19.03 -30.21 5.88
N ASP A 317 -17.89 -30.19 6.55
CA ASP A 317 -17.22 -31.41 7.02
C ASP A 317 -17.82 -31.89 8.36
N PRO A 318 -17.85 -33.22 8.63
CA PRO A 318 -18.38 -33.74 9.89
C PRO A 318 -17.55 -33.25 11.09
N VAL A 319 -18.23 -32.76 12.12
CA VAL A 319 -17.57 -32.41 13.39
C VAL A 319 -17.05 -33.69 14.05
N MET A 320 -15.73 -33.88 14.05
CA MET A 320 -15.09 -35.04 14.69
C MET A 320 -15.13 -34.88 16.22
N GLY A 321 -16.21 -35.37 16.84
CA GLY A 321 -16.28 -35.64 18.27
C GLY A 321 -16.52 -34.43 19.18
N GLY A 322 -17.80 -34.12 19.42
CA GLY A 322 -18.29 -33.66 20.73
C GLY A 322 -17.64 -32.44 21.37
N VAL A 323 -17.25 -31.43 20.61
CA VAL A 323 -17.08 -30.04 21.06
C VAL A 323 -17.43 -29.16 19.86
N ASP A 324 -18.15 -28.06 20.09
CA ASP A 324 -18.63 -27.17 19.02
C ASP A 324 -17.50 -26.82 18.04
N GLY A 325 -17.81 -26.95 16.74
CA GLY A 325 -16.85 -26.78 15.65
C GLY A 325 -16.12 -25.44 15.76
N ILE A 326 -14.79 -25.52 15.80
CA ILE A 326 -13.85 -24.40 15.89
C ILE A 326 -13.86 -23.69 17.27
N ALA A 327 -13.85 -24.46 18.35
CA ALA A 327 -13.39 -24.00 19.66
C ALA A 327 -12.34 -24.99 20.22
N GLY A 328 -11.07 -24.57 20.21
CA GLY A 328 -10.00 -25.24 20.96
C GLY A 328 -8.91 -25.87 20.10
N VAL A 329 -7.90 -25.08 19.73
CA VAL A 329 -6.52 -25.56 19.64
C VAL A 329 -5.63 -24.52 20.32
N GLY A 330 -5.61 -24.58 21.66
CA GLY A 330 -4.56 -23.95 22.45
C GLY A 330 -3.46 -24.98 22.72
N GLY A 331 -2.21 -24.58 22.49
CA GLY A 331 -1.01 -25.31 22.91
C GLY A 331 -0.30 -26.05 21.78
N ASP A 332 0.70 -25.41 21.17
CA ASP A 332 2.13 -25.70 21.39
C ASP A 332 2.94 -24.77 20.46
N LEU A 333 3.27 -23.57 20.96
CA LEU A 333 4.25 -22.71 20.33
C LEU A 333 5.60 -23.10 20.95
N LEU A 334 6.55 -23.53 20.10
CA LEU A 334 7.92 -23.97 20.40
C LEU A 334 8.13 -25.48 20.64
N ALA A 335 7.96 -26.28 19.59
CA ALA A 335 8.69 -27.55 19.45
C ALA A 335 9.15 -27.74 17.99
N GLY A 336 10.17 -26.98 17.61
CA GLY A 336 11.05 -27.28 16.47
C GLY A 336 12.45 -27.53 17.02
N ASP A 337 12.99 -28.71 16.73
CA ASP A 337 14.22 -29.28 17.31
C ASP A 337 15.42 -28.31 17.39
N GLY A 338 15.93 -28.14 18.61
CA GLY A 338 17.27 -27.66 18.91
C GLY A 338 17.82 -28.43 20.13
N PRO A 339 19.05 -28.98 20.08
CA PRO A 339 19.57 -29.78 21.17
C PRO A 339 20.11 -28.88 22.29
N ASN A 340 19.67 -29.16 23.52
CA ASN A 340 20.31 -28.93 24.82
C ASN A 340 19.32 -28.29 25.82
N GLY A 341 18.85 -29.11 26.76
CA GLY A 341 17.94 -28.68 27.81
C GLY A 341 18.62 -28.07 29.02
N GLU A 342 17.87 -27.28 29.78
CA GLU A 342 17.75 -27.38 31.23
C GLU A 342 16.54 -26.59 31.73
N VAL A 343 15.93 -27.11 32.80
CA VAL A 343 14.59 -26.84 33.32
C VAL A 343 14.63 -25.82 34.46
N TRP A 344 13.67 -24.89 34.53
CA TRP A 344 13.30 -24.20 35.79
C TRP A 344 11.78 -24.02 35.90
N GLY A 345 11.24 -24.28 37.09
CA GLY A 345 9.80 -24.25 37.37
C GLY A 345 9.43 -23.52 38.65
N GLY A 346 8.12 -23.31 38.81
CA GLY A 346 7.43 -22.83 40.01
C GLY A 346 7.12 -21.33 39.95
N GLY A 347 5.93 -20.82 40.26
CA GLY A 347 4.71 -21.38 40.84
C GLY A 347 3.84 -20.18 41.28
N ALA A 348 2.55 -20.22 40.96
CA ALA A 348 1.60 -19.12 41.17
C ALA A 348 1.19 -18.92 42.65
N GLY A 349 0.74 -17.71 42.96
CA GLY A 349 0.06 -17.35 44.21
C GLY A 349 -0.97 -16.24 43.97
N ASP A 350 -2.23 -16.64 43.96
CA ASP A 350 -3.48 -15.85 43.89
C ASP A 350 -3.82 -15.20 45.25
N THR A 351 -4.41 -14.00 45.25
CA THR A 351 -5.54 -13.61 46.14
C THR A 351 -6.18 -12.29 45.66
N GLY A 352 -7.51 -12.25 45.50
CA GLY A 352 -8.27 -11.11 44.98
C GLY A 352 -9.13 -10.28 45.96
N GLY A 353 -10.18 -9.67 45.38
CA GLY A 353 -11.25 -8.85 45.98
C GLY A 353 -11.27 -7.43 45.38
N GLY A 354 -12.34 -6.82 44.86
CA GLY A 354 -13.80 -7.03 44.91
C GLY A 354 -14.50 -5.69 45.20
N GLY A 355 -15.20 -5.07 44.24
CA GLY A 355 -16.00 -3.84 44.44
C GLY A 355 -16.52 -3.19 43.15
N THR A 356 -17.84 -2.95 43.08
CA THR A 356 -18.72 -2.77 41.90
C THR A 356 -18.95 -1.33 41.40
N ALA A 357 -19.20 -1.13 40.09
CA ALA A 357 -20.42 -0.50 39.51
C ALA A 357 -20.32 -0.25 37.98
N GLY A 358 -21.40 -0.57 37.22
CA GLY A 358 -21.84 0.23 36.06
C GLY A 358 -21.72 -0.35 34.63
N GLU A 359 -22.53 -1.37 34.31
CA GLU A 359 -23.07 -1.79 32.99
C GLU A 359 -22.39 -1.36 31.67
N ALA A 360 -21.61 -2.28 31.09
CA ALA A 360 -21.40 -2.44 29.65
C ALA A 360 -21.87 -3.85 29.23
N GLY A 361 -22.62 -3.94 28.14
CA GLY A 361 -23.29 -5.16 27.69
C GLY A 361 -22.34 -6.22 27.12
N HIS A 362 -22.23 -7.35 27.85
CA HIS A 362 -22.07 -8.73 27.37
C HIS A 362 -20.90 -9.05 26.41
N GLY A 363 -19.67 -8.97 26.93
CA GLY A 363 -18.61 -9.89 26.51
C GLY A 363 -18.83 -11.25 27.16
N THR A 364 -19.06 -12.30 26.38
CA THR A 364 -19.13 -13.67 26.91
C THR A 364 -17.74 -14.13 27.34
N ALA A 365 -17.64 -14.66 28.57
CA ALA A 365 -16.42 -15.12 29.24
C ALA A 365 -15.73 -16.36 28.62
N GLY A 366 -15.78 -16.53 27.30
CA GLY A 366 -15.04 -17.55 26.55
C GLY A 366 -13.80 -17.04 25.80
N ASP A 367 -13.57 -15.73 25.81
CA ASP A 367 -12.57 -15.03 24.97
C ASP A 367 -11.21 -14.81 25.67
N ALA A 368 -11.15 -14.99 26.99
CA ALA A 368 -9.96 -14.71 27.80
C ALA A 368 -8.87 -15.78 27.60
N GLY A 369 -8.05 -15.63 26.55
CA GLY A 369 -6.86 -16.46 26.34
C GLY A 369 -6.44 -16.66 24.88
N ALA A 370 -7.18 -16.14 23.90
CA ALA A 370 -6.89 -16.36 22.47
C ALA A 370 -6.33 -15.14 21.73
N PHE A 371 -6.40 -13.94 22.32
CA PHE A 371 -5.86 -12.70 21.77
C PHE A 371 -4.88 -12.07 22.75
N ASP A 372 -3.92 -11.29 22.23
CA ASP A 372 -2.91 -10.60 23.05
C ASP A 372 -2.21 -11.54 24.07
N THR A 373 -1.91 -12.76 23.60
CA THR A 373 -1.26 -13.81 24.38
C THR A 373 0.20 -13.45 24.62
N PRO A 374 0.86 -14.00 25.67
CA PRO A 374 2.28 -13.78 25.88
C PRO A 374 3.14 -14.08 24.64
N GLU A 375 2.74 -15.08 23.86
CA GLU A 375 3.42 -15.46 22.62
C GLU A 375 3.16 -14.44 21.50
N HIS A 376 1.95 -13.91 21.35
CA HIS A 376 1.65 -12.84 20.39
C HIS A 376 2.41 -11.56 20.74
N ARG A 377 2.52 -11.21 22.02
CA ARG A 377 3.31 -10.06 22.48
C ARG A 377 4.80 -10.24 22.20
N ALA A 378 5.34 -11.42 22.49
CA ALA A 378 6.73 -11.75 22.18
C ALA A 378 7.00 -11.65 20.67
N LEU A 379 6.09 -12.15 19.84
CA LEU A 379 6.15 -12.05 18.39
C LEU A 379 6.03 -10.60 17.89
N ALA A 380 5.16 -9.78 18.49
CA ALA A 380 5.02 -8.37 18.16
C ALA A 380 6.31 -7.59 18.45
N ARG A 381 6.94 -7.84 19.60
CA ARG A 381 8.26 -7.26 19.93
C ARG A 381 9.34 -7.75 18.98
N GLU A 382 9.40 -9.04 18.67
CA GLU A 382 10.37 -9.58 17.72
C GLU A 382 10.22 -8.97 16.33
N ALA A 383 8.98 -8.84 15.84
CA ALA A 383 8.69 -8.23 14.56
C ALA A 383 9.09 -6.75 14.54
N ALA A 384 8.76 -6.00 15.59
CA ALA A 384 9.14 -4.59 15.72
C ALA A 384 10.67 -4.41 15.83
N THR A 385 11.38 -5.27 16.58
CA THR A 385 12.83 -5.19 16.69
C THR A 385 13.53 -5.48 15.36
N ARG A 386 13.06 -6.50 14.61
CA ARG A 386 13.64 -6.87 13.32
C ARG A 386 13.28 -5.92 12.18
N SER A 387 12.19 -5.14 12.31
CA SER A 387 11.77 -4.18 11.29
C SER A 387 12.53 -2.87 11.34
N ILE A 388 13.10 -2.49 12.49
CA ILE A 388 13.85 -1.24 12.65
C ILE A 388 15.05 -1.22 11.69
N VAL A 389 15.09 -0.19 10.84
CA VAL A 389 16.15 0.06 9.87
C VAL A 389 17.06 1.17 10.38
N LEU A 390 18.35 0.87 10.55
CA LEU A 390 19.36 1.90 10.80
C LEU A 390 19.78 2.52 9.48
N LEU A 391 19.30 3.73 9.19
CA LEU A 391 19.57 4.43 7.94
C LEU A 391 20.95 5.08 7.94
N ARG A 392 21.33 5.70 9.06
CA ARG A 392 22.61 6.38 9.23
C ARG A 392 23.16 6.13 10.64
N ASN A 393 24.47 5.97 10.75
CA ASN A 393 25.16 5.92 12.04
C ASN A 393 26.65 6.29 11.93
N GLU A 394 27.04 7.40 12.54
CA GLU A 394 28.42 7.87 12.67
C GLU A 394 29.05 7.47 14.01
N GLY A 395 28.64 6.31 14.53
CA GLY A 395 29.11 5.78 15.81
C GLY A 395 28.36 6.30 17.05
N ALA A 396 27.24 7.00 16.85
CA ALA A 396 26.36 7.42 17.96
C ALA A 396 25.59 6.25 18.58
N LEU A 397 25.28 5.22 17.80
CA LEU A 397 24.59 4.01 18.27
C LEU A 397 25.52 2.77 18.23
N PRO A 398 25.37 1.82 19.17
CA PRO A 398 24.43 1.84 20.29
C PRO A 398 24.84 2.83 21.38
N LEU A 399 23.87 3.34 22.13
CA LEU A 399 24.06 4.26 23.25
C LEU A 399 24.85 3.55 24.37
N ARG A 400 25.91 4.20 24.86
CA ARG A 400 26.77 3.69 25.94
C ARG A 400 27.03 4.79 26.96
N ASP A 401 27.08 4.40 28.23
CA ASP A 401 27.40 5.29 29.36
C ASP A 401 26.46 6.52 29.48
N VAL A 402 25.23 6.40 28.98
CA VAL A 402 24.19 7.44 29.03
C VAL A 402 23.44 7.34 30.35
N ARG A 403 23.30 8.47 31.07
CA ARG A 403 22.57 8.54 32.34
C ARG A 403 21.24 9.26 32.21
N ARG A 404 21.13 10.18 31.25
CA ARG A 404 19.90 10.92 30.96
C ARG A 404 19.66 11.07 29.47
N VAL A 405 18.47 10.69 29.01
CA VAL A 405 18.00 10.87 27.63
C VAL A 405 16.87 11.90 27.59
N ALA A 406 16.93 12.83 26.63
CA ALA A 406 15.79 13.65 26.25
C ALA A 406 15.05 12.98 25.10
N VAL A 407 13.82 12.51 25.34
CA VAL A 407 12.93 12.06 24.27
C VAL A 407 12.12 13.26 23.80
N VAL A 408 12.23 13.61 22.52
CA VAL A 408 11.62 14.81 21.96
C VAL A 408 10.77 14.48 20.73
N GLY A 409 9.64 15.18 20.54
CA GLY A 409 8.84 15.11 19.31
C GLY A 409 7.44 14.52 19.53
N GLN A 410 6.55 14.82 18.58
CA GLN A 410 5.11 14.50 18.61
C GLN A 410 4.85 13.00 18.74
N LEU A 411 5.76 12.16 18.21
CA LEU A 411 5.65 10.71 18.23
C LEU A 411 6.44 10.06 19.38
N GLY A 412 7.02 10.86 20.28
CA GLY A 412 7.88 10.35 21.35
C GLY A 412 7.13 9.63 22.47
N ASP A 413 5.88 10.01 22.74
CA ASP A 413 5.06 9.45 23.82
C ASP A 413 3.68 8.99 23.33
N THR A 414 3.60 8.51 22.09
CA THR A 414 2.37 7.94 21.52
C THR A 414 2.68 6.74 20.64
N VAL A 415 1.68 5.86 20.47
CA VAL A 415 1.62 4.82 19.45
C VAL A 415 0.28 5.03 18.75
N LEU A 416 0.32 5.19 17.43
CA LEU A 416 -0.86 5.49 16.64
C LEU A 416 -1.51 4.20 16.13
N GLU A 417 -2.84 4.20 16.11
CA GLU A 417 -3.67 3.23 15.40
C GLU A 417 -3.95 3.75 13.98
N ASP A 418 -4.35 2.85 13.09
CA ASP A 418 -4.79 3.15 11.72
C ASP A 418 -6.15 2.47 11.45
N TRP A 419 -6.72 2.69 10.26
CA TRP A 419 -8.05 2.13 9.92
C TRP A 419 -8.09 0.62 9.80
N TYR A 420 -6.95 -0.04 9.63
CA TYR A 420 -6.81 -1.47 9.41
C TYR A 420 -6.14 -2.18 10.60
N SER A 421 -6.07 -1.52 11.76
CA SER A 421 -5.68 -2.11 13.03
C SER A 421 -6.88 -2.43 13.93
N GLY A 422 -6.68 -3.37 14.86
CA GLY A 422 -7.57 -3.52 16.01
C GLY A 422 -7.32 -2.39 17.03
N THR A 423 -8.12 -2.36 18.10
CA THR A 423 -7.80 -1.49 19.24
C THR A 423 -6.58 -2.04 19.97
N LEU A 424 -5.59 -1.20 20.25
CA LEU A 424 -4.39 -1.58 21.00
C LEU A 424 -4.78 -2.10 22.40
N PRO A 425 -4.44 -3.36 22.76
CA PRO A 425 -4.69 -3.90 24.10
C PRO A 425 -3.87 -3.14 25.16
N TYR A 426 -2.69 -2.68 24.74
CA TYR A 426 -1.79 -1.77 25.43
C TYR A 426 -0.84 -1.15 24.39
N ALA A 427 -0.05 -0.16 24.80
CA ALA A 427 0.97 0.44 23.94
C ALA A 427 2.22 0.79 24.75
N VAL A 428 3.39 0.50 24.20
CA VAL A 428 4.68 0.91 24.74
C VAL A 428 5.26 1.99 23.84
N THR A 429 5.22 3.24 24.29
CA THR A 429 5.73 4.40 23.55
C THR A 429 7.27 4.40 23.53
N ALA A 430 7.88 5.14 22.59
CA ALA A 430 9.34 5.31 22.57
C ALA A 430 9.87 5.83 23.91
N ARG A 431 9.19 6.82 24.50
CA ARG A 431 9.50 7.34 25.83
C ARG A 431 9.39 6.25 26.90
N ALA A 432 8.30 5.50 26.94
CA ALA A 432 8.10 4.45 27.94
C ALA A 432 9.22 3.41 27.90
N GLY A 433 9.53 2.87 26.71
CA GLY A 433 10.58 1.88 26.54
C GLY A 433 11.98 2.40 26.93
N ILE A 434 12.30 3.66 26.61
CA ILE A 434 13.59 4.28 26.99
C ILE A 434 13.63 4.57 28.50
N ALA A 435 12.53 5.03 29.10
CA ALA A 435 12.44 5.38 30.52
C ALA A 435 12.64 4.17 31.45
N GLU A 436 12.37 2.96 30.97
CA GLU A 436 12.70 1.72 31.69
C GLU A 436 14.21 1.46 31.80
N ARG A 437 15.02 2.07 30.91
CA ARG A 437 16.47 1.85 30.84
C ARG A 437 17.28 2.94 31.52
N VAL A 438 16.83 4.19 31.43
CA VAL A 438 17.61 5.36 31.81
C VAL A 438 16.72 6.53 32.23
N GLU A 439 17.25 7.46 33.03
CA GLU A 439 16.53 8.68 33.37
C GLU A 439 16.10 9.39 32.09
N THR A 440 14.80 9.65 31.95
CA THR A 440 14.22 10.20 30.73
C THR A 440 13.47 11.48 31.02
N VAL A 441 13.79 12.53 30.28
CA VAL A 441 13.00 13.76 30.22
C VAL A 441 12.29 13.81 28.87
N PHE A 442 11.07 14.35 28.84
CA PHE A 442 10.24 14.36 27.63
C PHE A 442 9.82 15.78 27.26
N CYS A 443 9.83 16.07 25.97
CA CYS A 443 9.24 17.28 25.38
C CYS A 443 8.57 16.92 24.06
N GLU A 444 7.26 17.13 23.92
CA GLU A 444 6.55 16.81 22.68
C GLU A 444 7.00 17.70 21.49
N GLY A 445 7.58 18.87 21.76
CA GLY A 445 8.09 19.77 20.74
C GLY A 445 7.01 20.50 19.92
N VAL A 446 5.75 20.43 20.33
CA VAL A 446 4.63 21.15 19.71
C VAL A 446 4.65 22.62 20.09
N ASP A 447 4.27 23.49 19.15
CA ASP A 447 4.16 24.92 19.41
C ASP A 447 2.97 25.19 20.33
N ARG A 448 3.20 25.92 21.43
CA ARG A 448 2.13 26.40 22.31
C ARG A 448 1.70 27.78 21.87
N ILE A 449 0.49 27.87 21.34
CA ILE A 449 -0.03 29.08 20.71
C ILE A 449 -1.23 29.67 21.43
N ARG A 450 -1.43 30.98 21.25
CA ARG A 450 -2.67 31.70 21.55
C ARG A 450 -3.27 32.22 20.26
N LEU A 451 -4.58 32.01 20.10
CA LEU A 451 -5.35 32.55 18.99
C LEU A 451 -6.14 33.76 19.47
N SER A 452 -6.05 34.87 18.76
CA SER A 452 -6.81 36.09 19.04
C SER A 452 -7.25 36.79 17.76
N THR A 453 -8.21 37.69 17.87
CA THR A 453 -8.52 38.69 16.84
C THR A 453 -8.33 40.09 17.45
N PHE A 454 -8.43 41.16 16.66
CA PHE A 454 -8.25 42.51 17.21
C PHE A 454 -9.25 42.82 18.34
N GLY A 455 -8.75 42.85 19.57
CA GLY A 455 -9.54 43.15 20.77
C GLY A 455 -10.23 41.94 21.43
N HIS A 456 -10.06 40.73 20.90
CA HIS A 456 -10.70 39.52 21.43
C HIS A 456 -9.73 38.33 21.48
N GLY A 457 -9.71 37.59 22.59
CA GLY A 457 -8.96 36.33 22.72
C GLY A 457 -9.86 35.11 22.51
N LEU A 458 -9.30 34.03 21.96
CA LEU A 458 -9.99 32.73 21.93
C LEU A 458 -9.97 32.10 23.32
N VAL A 459 -11.14 31.74 23.82
CA VAL A 459 -11.35 31.06 25.11
C VAL A 459 -12.15 29.77 24.92
N VAL A 460 -12.06 28.87 25.91
CA VAL A 460 -12.80 27.61 25.96
C VAL A 460 -13.35 27.39 27.36
N ASP A 461 -14.61 26.96 27.47
CA ASP A 461 -15.29 26.74 28.75
C ASP A 461 -14.50 25.77 29.68
N PRO A 462 -14.31 26.11 30.98
CA PRO A 462 -13.39 25.40 31.89
C PRO A 462 -13.67 23.94 32.27
N GLY A 463 -14.75 23.32 31.82
CA GLY A 463 -15.17 21.99 32.31
C GLY A 463 -15.06 20.86 31.29
N ASP A 464 -15.67 21.02 30.11
CA ASP A 464 -16.11 19.84 29.32
C ASP A 464 -15.84 19.95 27.81
N GLY A 465 -14.93 20.81 27.37
CA GLY A 465 -14.69 20.98 25.93
C GLY A 465 -15.83 21.67 25.19
N GLY A 466 -16.46 22.66 25.83
CA GLY A 466 -17.51 23.49 25.23
C GLY A 466 -17.06 24.25 23.97
N PRO A 467 -17.97 24.96 23.30
CA PRO A 467 -17.66 25.73 22.10
C PRO A 467 -16.46 26.67 22.30
N ALA A 468 -15.57 26.73 21.31
CA ALA A 468 -14.49 27.71 21.28
C ALA A 468 -15.10 29.09 20.99
N ARG A 469 -14.76 30.13 21.76
CA ARG A 469 -15.41 31.47 21.63
C ARG A 469 -14.41 32.60 21.63
N LEU A 470 -14.68 33.64 20.85
CA LEU A 470 -13.97 34.91 20.95
C LEU A 470 -14.60 35.77 22.04
N GLU A 471 -13.83 36.09 23.07
CA GLU A 471 -14.25 36.99 24.15
C GLU A 471 -13.41 38.27 24.14
N ALA A 472 -14.06 39.41 24.41
CA ALA A 472 -13.37 40.70 24.43
C ALA A 472 -12.32 40.74 25.55
N HIS A 473 -11.13 41.25 25.26
CA HIS A 473 -10.21 41.67 26.31
C HIS A 473 -10.91 42.76 27.12
N GLY A 474 -11.02 42.59 28.44
CA GLY A 474 -11.82 43.43 29.32
C GLY A 474 -11.60 44.94 29.08
N VAL A 475 -12.56 45.59 28.43
CA VAL A 475 -12.82 47.01 28.62
C VAL A 475 -14.09 47.10 29.46
N CYS A 476 -13.92 47.17 30.77
CA CYS A 476 -15.03 47.43 31.67
C CYS A 476 -15.69 48.76 31.26
N GLY A 477 -16.94 48.66 30.79
CA GLY A 477 -17.80 49.82 30.60
C GLY A 477 -17.95 50.57 31.93
N GLY A 478 -17.31 51.73 32.00
CA GLY A 478 -17.29 52.54 33.22
C GLY A 478 -18.70 53.00 33.60
N HIS A 479 -19.26 52.41 34.66
CA HIS A 479 -20.07 53.18 35.59
C HIS A 479 -19.10 53.91 36.52
N ARG A 480 -19.12 55.25 36.50
CA ARG A 480 -18.36 56.05 37.48
C ARG A 480 -18.90 55.70 38.88
N GLY A 481 -18.04 55.14 39.73
CA GLY A 481 -18.23 55.21 41.18
C GLY A 481 -18.33 56.67 41.63
N ALA A 482 -19.13 56.93 42.66
CA ALA A 482 -19.45 58.26 43.18
C ALA A 482 -18.24 59.01 43.81
N ASP A 483 -17.05 58.47 43.68
CA ASP A 483 -15.81 58.79 44.39
C ASP A 483 -14.66 59.19 43.45
N GLY A 484 -14.93 59.36 42.15
CA GLY A 484 -14.07 60.13 41.24
C GLY A 484 -12.67 59.56 40.94
N HIS A 485 -12.40 58.31 41.33
CA HIS A 485 -11.17 57.61 40.95
C HIS A 485 -11.34 56.94 39.57
N ALA A 486 -10.29 56.98 38.76
CA ALA A 486 -10.24 56.26 37.49
C ALA A 486 -10.31 54.74 37.76
N PRO A 487 -11.02 53.96 36.92
CA PRO A 487 -11.01 52.50 37.05
C PRO A 487 -9.58 52.01 36.89
N THR A 488 -9.08 51.27 37.87
CA THR A 488 -7.87 50.47 37.75
C THR A 488 -8.15 49.34 36.76
N VAL A 489 -7.33 49.24 35.71
CA VAL A 489 -7.36 48.12 34.77
C VAL A 489 -6.76 46.93 35.52
N GLU A 490 -7.61 46.13 36.15
CA GLU A 490 -7.23 44.85 36.72
C GLU A 490 -7.93 43.76 35.89
N GLU A 491 -7.09 42.84 35.38
CA GLU A 491 -7.38 41.62 34.59
C GLU A 491 -7.56 41.81 33.07
N GLU A 492 -6.44 41.68 32.34
CA GLU A 492 -6.43 41.18 30.97
C GLU A 492 -7.08 39.79 30.97
N VAL A 493 -8.11 39.56 30.15
CA VAL A 493 -8.62 38.20 29.92
C VAL A 493 -7.51 37.43 29.23
N GLU A 494 -6.85 36.55 29.99
CA GLU A 494 -5.79 35.66 29.51
C GLU A 494 -6.43 34.64 28.56
N GLY A 495 -6.16 34.77 27.26
CA GLY A 495 -6.63 33.83 26.24
C GLY A 495 -6.12 32.41 26.52
N ALA A 496 -6.84 31.39 26.02
CA ALA A 496 -6.45 30.01 26.25
C ALA A 496 -5.21 29.61 25.40
N ASP A 497 -4.37 28.76 25.99
CA ASP A 497 -3.23 28.15 25.31
C ASP A 497 -3.63 26.85 24.61
N PHE A 498 -3.15 26.67 23.38
CA PHE A 498 -3.36 25.48 22.57
C PHE A 498 -2.04 24.91 22.08
N ASP A 499 -1.92 23.59 22.01
CA ASP A 499 -0.84 22.94 21.30
C ASP A 499 -1.21 22.87 19.79
N LEU A 500 -0.29 23.27 18.93
CA LEU A 500 -0.41 23.18 17.47
C LEU A 500 0.42 22.01 16.94
N LEU A 501 -0.27 20.99 16.43
CA LEU A 501 0.33 19.79 15.86
C LEU A 501 0.32 19.90 14.34
N ASP A 502 1.49 20.01 13.72
CA ASP A 502 1.67 20.04 12.26
C ASP A 502 2.01 18.64 11.73
N TRP A 503 1.18 18.13 10.83
CA TRP A 503 1.30 16.81 10.19
C TRP A 503 1.72 16.89 8.72
N GLY A 504 2.11 18.07 8.23
CA GLY A 504 2.53 18.29 6.84
C GLY A 504 1.35 18.53 5.89
N GLY A 505 1.63 18.86 4.63
CA GLY A 505 0.59 19.15 3.63
C GLY A 505 -0.32 20.34 3.98
N GLY A 506 0.12 21.17 4.94
CA GLY A 506 -0.69 22.23 5.54
C GLY A 506 -1.75 21.75 6.55
N ALA A 507 -1.85 20.45 6.84
CA ALA A 507 -2.79 19.90 7.80
C ALA A 507 -2.24 19.97 9.22
N CYS A 508 -2.88 20.78 10.07
CA CYS A 508 -2.57 20.89 11.49
C CYS A 508 -3.78 20.57 12.37
N ALA A 509 -3.53 20.18 13.62
CA ALA A 509 -4.55 19.96 14.63
C ALA A 509 -4.30 20.87 15.84
N LEU A 510 -5.38 21.38 16.43
CA LEU A 510 -5.34 22.23 17.62
C LEU A 510 -5.79 21.42 18.83
N ARG A 511 -4.95 21.32 19.86
CA ARG A 511 -5.27 20.58 21.09
C ARG A 511 -5.30 21.52 22.28
N SER A 512 -6.33 21.44 23.11
CA SER A 512 -6.40 22.22 24.34
C SER A 512 -5.34 21.74 25.32
N THR A 513 -4.48 22.64 25.78
CA THR A 513 -3.45 22.34 26.80
C THR A 513 -4.04 21.93 28.14
N ARG A 514 -5.30 22.31 28.41
CA ARG A 514 -6.00 22.04 29.66
C ARG A 514 -6.69 20.68 29.67
N THR A 515 -7.34 20.29 28.57
CA THR A 515 -8.16 19.06 28.52
C THR A 515 -7.52 17.93 27.70
N GLY A 516 -6.50 18.23 26.89
CA GLY A 516 -5.91 17.29 25.93
C GLY A 516 -6.82 16.94 24.75
N ARG A 517 -8.00 17.58 24.63
CA ARG A 517 -8.95 17.34 23.54
C ARG A 517 -8.62 18.21 22.33
N TYR A 518 -8.92 17.71 21.15
CA TYR A 518 -8.70 18.36 19.87
C TYR A 518 -9.92 19.18 19.44
N LEU A 519 -9.66 20.29 18.75
CA LEU A 519 -10.68 21.09 18.08
C LEU A 519 -11.36 20.23 17.02
N ASP A 520 -12.69 20.21 17.08
CA ASP A 520 -13.53 19.39 16.21
C ASP A 520 -14.74 20.18 15.73
N VAL A 521 -15.32 19.74 14.62
CA VAL A 521 -16.56 20.30 14.07
C VAL A 521 -17.76 19.59 14.70
N GLY A 522 -18.42 20.27 15.63
CA GLY A 522 -19.61 19.77 16.31
C GLY A 522 -20.93 20.08 15.57
N PRO A 523 -22.07 19.76 16.21
CA PRO A 523 -23.39 20.01 15.64
C PRO A 523 -23.61 21.48 15.26
N GLY A 524 -24.19 21.72 14.09
CA GLY A 524 -24.46 23.08 13.59
C GLY A 524 -23.19 23.83 13.16
N ASP A 525 -22.14 23.11 12.76
CA ASP A 525 -20.83 23.64 12.36
C ASP A 525 -20.06 24.37 13.47
N VAL A 526 -20.49 24.26 14.72
CA VAL A 526 -19.84 24.92 15.87
C VAL A 526 -18.59 24.17 16.27
N LEU A 527 -17.47 24.89 16.44
CA LEU A 527 -16.20 24.29 16.80
C LEU A 527 -16.06 24.13 18.32
N ALA A 528 -15.61 22.96 18.75
CA ALA A 528 -15.45 22.62 20.16
C ALA A 528 -14.26 21.68 20.39
N PHE A 529 -13.66 21.71 21.58
CA PHE A 529 -12.51 20.85 21.92
C PHE A 529 -12.97 19.56 22.61
N THR A 530 -13.56 18.64 21.83
CA THR A 530 -14.21 17.42 22.34
C THR A 530 -13.53 16.13 21.88
N ALA A 531 -12.84 16.15 20.73
CA ALA A 531 -12.31 14.94 20.11
C ALA A 531 -11.03 14.43 20.82
N PRO A 532 -10.79 13.11 20.86
CA PRO A 532 -9.53 12.55 21.34
C PRO A 532 -8.35 12.77 20.38
N GLY A 533 -8.63 13.09 19.11
CA GLY A 533 -7.66 13.28 18.03
C GLY A 533 -8.23 12.80 16.68
N PRO A 534 -7.47 12.92 15.59
CA PRO A 534 -7.78 12.23 14.33
C PRO A 534 -7.83 10.72 14.56
N GLY A 535 -8.95 10.08 14.23
CA GLY A 535 -9.17 8.66 14.58
C GLY A 535 -10.35 7.98 13.88
N THR A 536 -11.21 8.76 13.22
CA THR A 536 -12.42 8.28 12.54
C THR A 536 -12.21 8.19 11.03
N TRP A 537 -13.09 7.47 10.33
CA TRP A 537 -13.16 7.49 8.86
C TRP A 537 -13.32 8.92 8.33
N GLU A 538 -14.13 9.71 9.04
CA GLU A 538 -14.32 11.13 8.79
C GLU A 538 -13.44 11.97 9.71
N VAL A 539 -12.25 12.35 9.25
CA VAL A 539 -11.37 13.23 10.01
C VAL A 539 -11.87 14.67 9.94
N THR A 540 -12.31 15.21 11.08
CA THR A 540 -12.86 16.58 11.22
C THR A 540 -12.03 17.47 12.15
N GLN A 541 -10.91 16.94 12.65
CA GLN A 541 -10.05 17.61 13.63
C GLN A 541 -8.86 18.35 13.00
N THR A 542 -8.78 18.40 11.66
CA THR A 542 -7.66 18.98 10.92
C THR A 542 -8.04 20.29 10.23
N PHE A 543 -7.12 21.24 10.29
CA PHE A 543 -7.27 22.59 9.76
C PHE A 543 -6.00 23.02 9.02
N ARG A 544 -6.11 23.99 8.13
CA ARG A 544 -4.99 24.71 7.54
C ARG A 544 -4.89 26.08 8.14
N LEU A 545 -3.67 26.48 8.49
CA LEU A 545 -3.35 27.82 8.96
C LEU A 545 -2.74 28.61 7.80
N GLU A 546 -3.55 29.41 7.12
CA GLU A 546 -3.12 30.15 5.92
C GLU A 546 -2.77 31.60 6.25
N GLU A 547 -1.53 32.01 5.99
CA GLU A 547 -1.11 33.40 6.23
C GLU A 547 -1.70 34.37 5.21
N ARG A 548 -2.26 35.49 5.69
CA ARG A 548 -2.78 36.61 4.91
C ARG A 548 -2.32 37.94 5.50
N LYS A 549 -1.28 38.52 4.91
CA LYS A 549 -0.72 39.84 5.27
C LYS A 549 -0.34 39.95 6.76
N GLY A 550 0.31 38.92 7.31
CA GLY A 550 0.73 38.87 8.72
C GLY A 550 -0.36 38.48 9.73
N LEU A 551 -1.55 38.09 9.26
CA LEU A 551 -2.60 37.42 10.03
C LEU A 551 -2.83 36.02 9.46
N HIS A 552 -3.67 35.20 10.08
CA HIS A 552 -3.96 33.85 9.61
C HIS A 552 -5.46 33.60 9.47
N THR A 553 -5.86 32.84 8.45
CA THR A 553 -7.18 32.20 8.39
C THR A 553 -7.04 30.74 8.80
N LEU A 554 -8.04 30.22 9.52
CA LEU A 554 -8.16 28.80 9.82
C LEU A 554 -9.16 28.18 8.86
N VAL A 555 -8.76 27.18 8.09
CA VAL A 555 -9.61 26.51 7.09
C VAL A 555 -9.75 25.04 7.47
N HIS A 556 -10.97 24.56 7.66
CA HIS A 556 -11.18 23.14 7.97
C HIS A 556 -10.87 22.26 6.75
N VAL A 557 -9.92 21.33 6.88
CA VAL A 557 -9.33 20.58 5.76
C VAL A 557 -10.40 19.83 4.98
N ARG A 558 -11.23 19.05 5.68
CA ARG A 558 -12.23 18.19 5.05
C ARG A 558 -13.34 18.95 4.32
N SER A 559 -13.81 20.08 4.87
CA SER A 559 -14.91 20.84 4.25
C SER A 559 -14.43 21.94 3.30
N GLY A 560 -13.15 22.31 3.34
CA GLY A 560 -12.59 23.47 2.64
C GLY A 560 -13.16 24.81 3.10
N ARG A 561 -13.91 24.85 4.22
CA ARG A 561 -14.57 26.07 4.72
C ARG A 561 -13.69 26.76 5.75
N GLY A 562 -13.51 28.07 5.60
CA GLY A 562 -12.89 28.91 6.62
C GLY A 562 -13.69 28.95 7.93
N VAL A 563 -13.01 29.31 9.00
CA VAL A 563 -13.60 29.47 10.34
C VAL A 563 -13.92 30.94 10.60
N THR A 564 -15.06 31.21 11.23
CA THR A 564 -15.51 32.55 11.62
C THR A 564 -16.18 32.52 13.00
N SER A 565 -16.46 33.67 13.59
CA SER A 565 -17.17 33.77 14.88
C SER A 565 -18.62 34.19 14.68
N ASP A 566 -19.56 33.57 15.39
CA ASP A 566 -20.94 34.03 15.43
C ASP A 566 -21.04 35.38 16.17
N PRO A 567 -21.61 36.42 15.54
CA PRO A 567 -21.68 37.75 16.14
C PRO A 567 -22.59 37.85 17.37
N ARG A 568 -23.42 36.83 17.64
CA ARG A 568 -24.39 36.84 18.75
C ARG A 568 -23.80 36.33 20.06
N ASP A 569 -22.98 35.29 19.97
CA ASP A 569 -22.46 34.56 21.15
C ASP A 569 -20.94 34.36 21.13
N GLY A 570 -20.26 34.77 20.07
CA GLY A 570 -18.81 34.68 19.91
C GLY A 570 -18.31 33.29 19.53
N ASN A 571 -19.17 32.28 19.40
CA ASN A 571 -18.76 30.91 19.10
C ASN A 571 -18.08 30.81 17.74
N LEU A 572 -16.96 30.11 17.67
CA LEU A 572 -16.33 29.75 16.41
C LEU A 572 -17.17 28.69 15.70
N ARG A 573 -17.31 28.86 14.38
CA ARG A 573 -18.01 27.93 13.50
C ARG A 573 -17.44 27.96 12.10
N LEU A 574 -17.77 26.97 11.29
CA LEU A 574 -17.47 27.02 9.86
C LEU A 574 -18.29 28.14 9.18
N ALA A 575 -17.63 28.92 8.33
CA ALA A 575 -18.24 30.01 7.58
C ALA A 575 -19.26 29.48 6.56
N GLY A 576 -20.38 30.17 6.40
CA GLY A 576 -21.38 29.86 5.37
C GLY A 576 -20.93 30.28 3.97
N ALA A 577 -21.67 29.86 2.94
CA ALA A 577 -21.39 30.27 1.57
C ALA A 577 -21.48 31.81 1.41
N GLY A 578 -20.40 32.43 0.93
CA GLY A 578 -20.30 33.89 0.75
C GLY A 578 -20.03 34.68 2.03
N GLU A 579 -19.84 34.02 3.17
CA GLU A 579 -19.42 34.65 4.42
C GLU A 579 -17.90 34.85 4.45
N GLY A 580 -17.44 35.93 5.10
CA GLY A 580 -16.02 36.19 5.29
C GLY A 580 -15.40 35.31 6.36
N GLU A 581 -14.13 34.94 6.15
CA GLU A 581 -13.34 34.16 7.09
C GLU A 581 -12.79 35.05 8.22
N GLY A 582 -12.71 34.49 9.43
CA GLY A 582 -12.08 35.15 10.56
C GLY A 582 -10.57 35.29 10.35
N LEU A 583 -10.02 36.44 10.72
CA LEU A 583 -8.57 36.70 10.72
C LEU A 583 -8.05 36.61 12.14
N PHE A 584 -7.09 35.71 12.35
CA PHE A 584 -6.50 35.41 13.65
C PHE A 584 -5.04 35.89 13.72
N ILE A 585 -4.68 36.44 14.86
CA ILE A 585 -3.29 36.60 15.30
C ILE A 585 -2.92 35.28 16.00
N VAL A 586 -1.76 34.75 15.66
CA VAL A 586 -1.24 33.48 16.19
C VAL A 586 0.06 33.79 16.91
N ASP A 587 -0.01 33.87 18.24
CA ASP A 587 1.17 34.12 19.08
C ASP A 587 1.75 32.78 19.55
N GLY A 588 3.08 32.66 19.62
CA GLY A 588 3.76 31.47 20.15
C GLY A 588 4.24 30.44 19.12
N LEU A 589 4.19 30.76 17.82
CA LEU A 589 4.82 29.92 16.79
C LEU A 589 6.33 29.80 17.02
N GLY A 590 6.85 28.57 16.92
CA GLY A 590 8.27 28.24 17.19
C GLY A 590 8.62 27.93 18.65
N THR A 591 7.71 28.17 19.60
CA THR A 591 7.95 27.91 21.03
C THR A 591 8.25 26.44 21.33
N GLY A 592 7.71 25.50 20.55
CA GLY A 592 7.95 24.08 20.71
C GLY A 592 9.42 23.72 20.47
N ALA A 593 10.04 24.34 19.46
CA ALA A 593 11.44 24.14 19.14
C ALA A 593 12.38 24.74 20.21
N GLU A 594 12.04 25.88 20.80
CA GLU A 594 12.80 26.51 21.88
C GLU A 594 12.81 25.64 23.14
N GLU A 595 11.64 25.14 23.55
CA GLU A 595 11.50 24.28 24.72
C GLU A 595 12.18 22.92 24.50
N ALA A 596 12.02 22.33 23.31
CA ALA A 596 12.72 21.12 22.91
C ALA A 596 14.24 21.26 22.99
N ALA A 597 14.81 22.36 22.49
CA ALA A 597 16.23 22.66 22.59
C ALA A 597 16.69 22.79 24.06
N ARG A 598 15.89 23.46 24.90
CA ARG A 598 16.18 23.60 26.34
C ARG A 598 16.21 22.23 27.03
N VAL A 599 15.22 21.38 26.81
CA VAL A 599 15.15 20.03 27.39
C VAL A 599 16.31 19.16 26.89
N ALA A 600 16.60 19.19 25.59
CA ALA A 600 17.70 18.44 24.99
C ALA A 600 19.08 18.86 25.52
N SER A 601 19.30 20.15 25.80
CA SER A 601 20.57 20.66 26.33
C SER A 601 20.94 20.14 27.72
N ALA A 602 19.95 19.64 28.47
CA ALA A 602 20.12 19.14 29.83
C ALA A 602 20.28 17.60 29.90
N ALA A 603 20.28 16.91 28.77
CA ALA A 603 20.45 15.46 28.65
C ALA A 603 21.80 15.10 28.01
N ASP A 604 22.27 13.87 28.26
CA ASP A 604 23.50 13.37 27.63
C ASP A 604 23.28 13.10 26.14
N VAL A 605 22.07 12.66 25.76
CA VAL A 605 21.63 12.33 24.39
C VAL A 605 20.20 12.80 24.18
N ALA A 606 19.89 13.30 22.99
CA ALA A 606 18.52 13.57 22.55
C ALA A 606 18.05 12.53 21.53
N VAL A 607 16.93 11.86 21.79
CA VAL A 607 16.25 10.96 20.85
C VAL A 607 15.00 11.69 20.35
N VAL A 608 15.02 12.13 19.10
CA VAL A 608 13.94 12.90 18.47
C VAL A 608 13.08 11.97 17.64
N VAL A 609 11.79 11.84 17.96
CA VAL A 609 10.85 10.91 17.32
C VAL A 609 9.81 11.69 16.52
N LEU A 610 9.90 11.59 15.19
CA LEU A 610 9.16 12.39 14.19
C LEU A 610 8.55 11.47 13.12
N GLY A 611 7.68 11.98 12.25
CA GLY A 611 7.04 11.20 11.19
C GLY A 611 5.66 11.74 10.81
N ASP A 612 4.81 10.85 10.31
CA ASP A 612 3.42 11.10 9.95
C ASP A 612 2.44 10.55 11.00
N HIS A 613 1.18 10.97 10.84
CA HIS A 613 0.04 10.34 11.46
C HIS A 613 -0.66 9.54 10.36
N PRO A 614 -0.94 8.23 10.52
CA PRO A 614 -1.47 7.35 9.46
C PRO A 614 -2.90 7.70 9.01
N MET A 615 -3.44 8.80 9.52
CA MET A 615 -4.80 9.28 9.25
C MET A 615 -4.83 10.75 8.81
N VAL A 616 -3.67 11.36 8.55
CA VAL A 616 -3.58 12.77 8.15
C VAL A 616 -2.48 12.93 7.11
N ASN A 617 -2.79 13.57 5.97
CA ASN A 617 -1.81 13.89 4.92
C ASN A 617 -1.02 12.66 4.43
N GLY A 618 -1.73 11.69 3.84
CA GLY A 618 -1.20 10.39 3.44
C GLY A 618 -1.96 9.25 4.11
N ARG A 619 -3.16 8.94 3.60
CA ARG A 619 -4.03 7.86 4.07
C ARG A 619 -4.92 7.36 2.93
N GLU A 620 -5.68 6.30 3.15
CA GLU A 620 -6.76 5.97 2.23
C GLU A 620 -7.70 7.19 2.01
N THR A 621 -8.08 7.45 0.75
CA THR A 621 -8.75 8.67 0.24
C THR A 621 -7.93 9.98 0.17
N GLU A 622 -6.64 9.98 0.52
CA GLU A 622 -5.81 11.19 0.50
C GLU A 622 -4.32 10.86 0.25
N ASP A 623 -3.80 11.21 -0.93
CA ASP A 623 -2.37 11.08 -1.23
C ASP A 623 -1.56 12.27 -0.71
N ARG A 624 -0.26 12.05 -0.51
CA ARG A 624 0.70 13.13 -0.25
C ARG A 624 1.01 13.90 -1.54
N THR A 625 1.36 15.17 -1.39
CA THR A 625 1.80 16.02 -2.51
C THR A 625 3.31 16.09 -2.67
N ASP A 626 4.04 15.86 -1.59
CA ASP A 626 5.50 15.96 -1.49
C ASP A 626 6.08 14.84 -0.60
N LEU A 627 7.40 14.86 -0.40
CA LEU A 627 8.11 13.94 0.49
C LEU A 627 8.66 14.62 1.75
N ASP A 628 8.28 15.86 2.03
CA ASP A 628 8.93 16.67 3.07
C ASP A 628 8.45 16.25 4.46
N LEU A 629 9.35 16.35 5.45
CA LEU A 629 8.96 16.24 6.85
C LEU A 629 8.14 17.48 7.23
N PRO A 630 7.11 17.38 8.09
CA PRO A 630 6.33 18.55 8.50
C PRO A 630 7.22 19.68 9.02
N ALA A 631 6.95 20.91 8.59
CA ALA A 631 7.85 22.03 8.79
C ALA A 631 8.09 22.33 10.28
N ALA A 632 7.08 22.17 11.15
CA ALA A 632 7.27 22.32 12.59
C ALA A 632 8.17 21.22 13.18
N GLN A 633 8.01 19.98 12.73
CA GLN A 633 8.85 18.86 13.15
C GLN A 633 10.32 19.06 12.75
N GLU A 634 10.57 19.54 11.52
CA GLU A 634 11.94 19.86 11.09
C GLU A 634 12.56 21.01 11.90
N ARG A 635 11.78 22.06 12.25
CA ARG A 635 12.26 23.13 13.15
C ARG A 635 12.69 22.59 14.51
N VAL A 636 11.92 21.67 15.10
CA VAL A 636 12.26 21.01 16.36
C VAL A 636 13.57 20.22 16.23
N LEU A 637 13.71 19.40 15.19
CA LEU A 637 14.92 18.62 14.96
C LEU A 637 16.16 19.51 14.86
N ARG A 638 16.07 20.59 14.08
CA ARG A 638 17.18 21.55 13.88
C ARG A 638 17.56 22.24 15.18
N ALA A 639 16.59 22.67 15.98
CA ALA A 639 16.83 23.32 17.27
C ALA A 639 17.44 22.36 18.30
N VAL A 640 16.92 21.12 18.40
CA VAL A 640 17.47 20.07 19.26
C VAL A 640 18.90 19.73 18.86
N ARG A 641 19.15 19.53 17.56
CA ARG A 641 20.49 19.22 17.03
C ARG A 641 21.50 20.33 17.36
N ALA A 642 21.09 21.59 17.27
CA ALA A 642 21.93 22.72 17.63
C ALA A 642 22.24 22.77 19.14
N ALA A 643 21.28 22.39 19.99
CA ALA A 643 21.45 22.38 21.45
C ALA A 643 22.17 21.14 21.98
N ASN A 644 22.03 19.99 21.32
CA ASN A 644 22.64 18.72 21.71
C ASN A 644 23.29 18.00 20.50
N PRO A 645 24.63 18.04 20.40
CA PRO A 645 25.37 17.33 19.36
C PRO A 645 25.32 15.79 19.44
N ALA A 646 24.73 15.19 20.47
CA ALA A 646 24.44 13.78 20.55
C ALA A 646 22.93 13.56 20.30
N THR A 647 22.49 13.85 19.07
CA THR A 647 21.09 13.70 18.64
C THR A 647 20.92 12.45 17.79
N VAL A 648 19.90 11.65 18.08
CA VAL A 648 19.44 10.52 17.27
C VAL A 648 18.05 10.88 16.74
N LEU A 649 17.84 10.76 15.43
CA LEU A 649 16.50 10.86 14.83
C LEU A 649 15.90 9.46 14.70
N VAL A 650 14.66 9.30 15.13
CA VAL A 650 13.82 8.13 14.88
C VAL A 650 12.61 8.59 14.08
N LEU A 651 12.50 8.11 12.85
CA LEU A 651 11.30 8.29 12.03
C LEU A 651 10.34 7.15 12.36
N SER A 652 9.15 7.48 12.85
CA SER A 652 8.02 6.56 13.03
C SER A 652 7.00 6.86 11.94
N SER A 653 7.11 6.20 10.78
CA SER A 653 6.33 6.59 9.61
C SER A 653 5.88 5.49 8.67
N GLY A 654 4.67 5.61 8.10
CA GLY A 654 4.13 4.70 7.10
C GLY A 654 4.74 4.84 5.70
N CYS A 655 5.41 5.96 5.45
CA CYS A 655 5.98 6.31 4.14
C CYS A 655 7.40 6.92 4.26
N PRO A 656 8.17 6.97 3.15
CA PRO A 656 9.47 7.62 3.09
C PRO A 656 9.39 9.15 3.21
N PHE A 657 10.42 9.76 3.81
CA PHE A 657 10.60 11.22 3.85
C PHE A 657 11.94 11.64 3.22
N GLY A 658 11.93 12.76 2.51
CA GLY A 658 13.10 13.45 1.94
C GLY A 658 13.91 14.19 3.01
N ILE A 659 14.45 13.49 4.01
CA ILE A 659 15.16 14.08 5.17
C ILE A 659 16.62 14.48 4.86
N THR A 660 16.84 15.18 3.75
CA THR A 660 18.18 15.50 3.25
C THR A 660 19.04 16.29 4.25
N TRP A 661 18.43 17.25 4.97
CA TRP A 661 19.12 17.99 6.02
C TRP A 661 19.54 17.09 7.19
N ALA A 662 18.66 16.17 7.62
CA ALA A 662 18.95 15.28 8.73
C ALA A 662 20.05 14.27 8.39
N ASP A 663 20.06 13.73 7.16
CA ASP A 663 21.14 12.87 6.70
C ASP A 663 22.51 13.58 6.75
N GLU A 664 22.60 14.86 6.41
CA GLU A 664 23.87 15.59 6.49
C GLU A 664 24.29 15.93 7.94
N HIS A 665 23.34 16.21 8.82
CA HIS A 665 23.62 16.88 10.10
C HIS A 665 23.44 16.00 11.35
N VAL A 666 22.66 14.91 11.28
CA VAL A 666 22.32 14.08 12.44
C VAL A 666 23.19 12.81 12.45
N PRO A 667 23.88 12.51 13.57
CA PRO A 667 24.85 11.42 13.61
C PRO A 667 24.22 10.02 13.55
N ALA A 668 22.95 9.85 13.91
CA ALA A 668 22.24 8.60 13.71
C ALA A 668 20.78 8.83 13.34
N VAL A 669 20.31 8.04 12.37
CA VAL A 669 18.92 8.04 11.90
C VAL A 669 18.42 6.61 11.85
N LEU A 670 17.33 6.36 12.55
CA LEU A 670 16.56 5.12 12.53
C LEU A 670 15.23 5.37 11.84
N TRP A 671 14.73 4.38 11.12
CA TRP A 671 13.34 4.31 10.72
C TRP A 671 12.70 3.08 11.33
N SER A 672 11.56 3.32 11.97
CA SER A 672 10.56 2.33 12.30
C SER A 672 9.35 2.71 11.47
N ALA A 673 8.73 1.76 10.76
CA ALA A 673 7.35 1.98 10.37
C ALA A 673 6.48 2.26 11.62
N HIS A 674 5.16 2.38 11.48
CA HIS A 674 4.31 2.28 12.67
C HIS A 674 4.50 0.89 13.31
N GLY A 675 5.23 0.83 14.43
CA GLY A 675 5.88 -0.38 14.94
C GLY A 675 4.98 -1.30 15.77
N GLY A 676 3.69 -1.01 15.86
CA GLY A 676 2.73 -1.75 16.66
C GLY A 676 2.92 -1.59 18.17
N GLN A 677 2.25 -2.44 18.94
CA GLN A 677 2.07 -2.27 20.40
C GLN A 677 3.38 -2.35 21.22
N GLU A 678 4.40 -3.04 20.70
CA GLU A 678 5.70 -3.27 21.35
C GLU A 678 6.82 -2.34 20.83
N TYR A 679 6.48 -1.34 20.02
CA TYR A 679 7.43 -0.41 19.38
C TYR A 679 8.47 0.15 20.36
N GLY A 680 8.07 0.65 21.53
CA GLY A 680 8.97 1.30 22.48
C GLY A 680 10.03 0.36 23.06
N HIS A 681 9.66 -0.88 23.39
CA HIS A 681 10.64 -1.88 23.85
C HIS A 681 11.61 -2.25 22.72
N ALA A 682 11.10 -2.47 21.51
CA ALA A 682 11.92 -2.79 20.34
C ALA A 682 12.91 -1.67 20.03
N LEU A 683 12.47 -0.41 20.06
CA LEU A 683 13.33 0.75 19.87
C LEU A 683 14.41 0.84 20.95
N ALA A 684 14.04 0.65 22.22
CA ALA A 684 15.00 0.66 23.32
C ALA A 684 16.05 -0.46 23.17
N ASP A 685 15.63 -1.69 22.82
CA ASP A 685 16.54 -2.81 22.59
C ASP A 685 17.59 -2.49 21.53
N VAL A 686 17.19 -1.83 20.44
CA VAL A 686 18.12 -1.40 19.39
C VAL A 686 19.00 -0.24 19.88
N LEU A 687 18.40 0.84 20.40
CA LEU A 687 19.14 2.04 20.84
C LEU A 687 20.26 1.71 21.83
N PHE A 688 20.02 0.84 22.81
CA PHE A 688 21.00 0.44 23.82
C PHE A 688 21.86 -0.78 23.40
N GLY A 689 21.57 -1.39 22.26
CA GLY A 689 22.35 -2.49 21.71
C GLY A 689 22.13 -3.83 22.41
N ASP A 690 20.94 -4.08 22.95
CA ASP A 690 20.51 -5.43 23.34
C ASP A 690 20.09 -6.24 22.12
N ALA A 691 19.60 -5.56 21.09
CA ALA A 691 19.33 -6.10 19.77
C ALA A 691 20.20 -5.42 18.70
N GLU A 692 20.51 -6.17 17.64
CA GLU A 692 21.16 -5.63 16.46
C GLU A 692 20.11 -5.05 15.49
N PRO A 693 20.29 -3.83 14.95
CA PRO A 693 19.44 -3.34 13.89
C PRO A 693 19.67 -4.21 12.66
N SER A 694 18.57 -4.73 12.13
CA SER A 694 18.63 -5.78 11.12
C SER A 694 17.57 -5.65 10.03
N GLY A 695 16.75 -4.59 10.08
CA GLY A 695 15.86 -4.23 9.00
C GLY A 695 16.62 -3.75 7.76
N ARG A 696 15.99 -3.87 6.60
CA ARG A 696 16.44 -3.35 5.30
C ARG A 696 15.27 -2.69 4.58
N LEU A 697 15.48 -1.52 3.99
CA LEU A 697 14.45 -0.78 3.28
C LEU A 697 13.80 -1.62 2.17
N PRO A 698 12.47 -1.75 2.13
CA PRO A 698 11.78 -2.47 1.07
C PRO A 698 11.42 -1.56 -0.12
N GLN A 699 11.78 -0.28 -0.06
CA GLN A 699 11.53 0.71 -1.11
C GLN A 699 12.61 1.78 -1.12
N THR A 700 12.77 2.47 -2.24
CA THR A 700 13.73 3.56 -2.41
C THR A 700 13.25 4.82 -1.69
N TRP A 701 14.14 5.44 -0.94
CA TRP A 701 13.91 6.77 -0.36
C TRP A 701 14.53 7.81 -1.29
N TYR A 702 13.68 8.57 -1.96
CA TYR A 702 14.07 9.65 -2.87
C TYR A 702 14.48 10.90 -2.09
N ARG A 703 15.19 11.83 -2.74
CA ARG A 703 15.65 13.07 -2.09
C ARG A 703 14.52 14.09 -1.99
N SER A 704 13.70 14.18 -3.02
CA SER A 704 12.48 14.99 -3.05
C SER A 704 11.44 14.38 -3.99
N ALA A 705 10.22 14.92 -3.98
CA ALA A 705 9.18 14.53 -4.93
C ALA A 705 9.49 14.91 -6.39
N ASP A 706 10.47 15.78 -6.64
CA ASP A 706 10.91 16.15 -7.99
C ASP A 706 11.62 15.00 -8.72
N ASP A 707 12.13 14.02 -7.97
CA ASP A 707 12.72 12.79 -8.50
C ASP A 707 11.66 11.78 -8.97
N LEU A 708 10.36 12.03 -8.69
CA LEU A 708 9.27 11.11 -8.99
C LEU A 708 8.55 11.49 -10.28
N PRO A 709 8.09 10.49 -11.06
CA PRO A 709 7.21 10.75 -12.18
C PRO A 709 5.80 11.16 -11.72
N GLY A 710 4.89 11.38 -12.67
CA GLY A 710 3.47 11.57 -12.36
C GLY A 710 2.89 10.33 -11.66
N MET A 711 1.97 10.53 -10.71
CA MET A 711 1.41 9.43 -9.90
C MET A 711 0.57 8.43 -10.72
N LEU A 712 0.00 8.86 -11.84
CA LEU A 712 -0.77 7.99 -12.74
C LEU A 712 0.08 7.39 -13.87
N ASP A 713 1.37 7.71 -13.93
CA ASP A 713 2.31 7.15 -14.91
C ASP A 713 2.87 5.83 -14.38
N TYR A 714 2.27 4.72 -14.84
CA TYR A 714 2.70 3.37 -14.46
C TYR A 714 3.76 2.81 -15.41
N ASP A 715 4.21 3.55 -16.42
CA ASP A 715 5.36 3.13 -17.23
C ASP A 715 6.66 3.34 -16.45
N ILE A 716 6.93 2.48 -15.46
CA ILE A 716 8.16 2.56 -14.65
C ILE A 716 9.43 2.44 -15.50
N VAL A 717 9.34 1.89 -16.72
CA VAL A 717 10.46 1.81 -17.66
C VAL A 717 10.70 3.17 -18.26
N GLY A 718 9.70 3.74 -18.95
CA GLY A 718 9.74 5.05 -19.59
C GLY A 718 10.03 6.17 -18.60
N ALA A 719 9.28 6.20 -17.50
CA ALA A 719 9.32 7.19 -16.44
C ALA A 719 10.51 7.06 -15.47
N ARG A 720 11.35 6.02 -15.63
CA ARG A 720 12.53 5.77 -14.80
C ARG A 720 12.20 5.60 -13.30
N GLY A 721 11.10 4.92 -13.01
CA GLY A 721 10.65 4.71 -11.62
C GLY A 721 11.34 3.54 -10.92
N THR A 722 11.28 3.53 -9.58
CA THR A 722 11.81 2.49 -8.67
C THR A 722 13.32 2.27 -8.77
N TYR A 723 13.91 1.47 -7.88
CA TYR A 723 15.33 1.08 -8.00
C TYR A 723 15.68 0.37 -9.31
N LEU A 724 14.68 -0.18 -10.03
CA LEU A 724 14.87 -0.88 -11.29
C LEU A 724 15.35 0.07 -12.39
N TYR A 725 14.80 1.30 -12.46
CA TYR A 725 15.04 2.21 -13.58
C TYR A 725 15.45 3.63 -13.16
N PHE A 726 15.38 3.99 -11.88
CA PHE A 726 15.80 5.30 -11.40
C PHE A 726 17.31 5.51 -11.57
N GLU A 727 17.66 6.52 -12.37
CA GLU A 727 19.04 6.86 -12.71
C GLU A 727 19.65 7.94 -11.79
N GLY A 728 18.83 8.55 -10.92
CA GLY A 728 19.27 9.53 -9.93
C GLY A 728 19.95 8.90 -8.70
N GLU A 729 20.35 9.75 -7.76
CA GLU A 729 20.97 9.32 -6.50
C GLU A 729 19.90 9.24 -5.40
N PRO A 730 19.52 8.05 -4.93
CA PRO A 730 18.56 7.92 -3.84
C PRO A 730 19.15 8.44 -2.54
N LEU A 731 18.31 9.01 -1.66
CA LEU A 731 18.72 9.36 -0.30
C LEU A 731 19.10 8.09 0.48
N TYR A 732 18.24 7.07 0.42
CA TYR A 732 18.58 5.72 0.84
C TYR A 732 18.06 4.70 -0.20
N PRO A 733 18.91 3.82 -0.73
CA PRO A 733 18.53 2.90 -1.80
C PRO A 733 17.62 1.77 -1.29
N PHE A 734 16.86 1.15 -2.20
CA PHE A 734 16.22 -0.14 -1.94
C PHE A 734 17.22 -1.15 -1.33
N GLY A 735 16.78 -1.85 -0.28
CA GLY A 735 17.57 -2.82 0.46
C GLY A 735 18.55 -2.21 1.46
N HIS A 736 18.62 -0.89 1.63
CA HIS A 736 19.53 -0.24 2.59
C HIS A 736 19.20 -0.55 4.05
N GLY A 737 20.22 -0.72 4.87
CA GLY A 737 20.09 -0.81 6.31
C GLY A 737 21.42 -1.22 6.94
N LEU A 738 21.84 -0.45 7.93
CA LEU A 738 23.11 -0.64 8.63
C LEU A 738 22.96 -1.63 9.79
N GLY A 739 24.07 -2.25 10.18
CA GLY A 739 24.21 -2.98 11.44
C GLY A 739 25.21 -2.26 12.35
N TYR A 740 25.40 -2.73 13.58
CA TYR A 740 26.43 -2.19 14.49
C TYR A 740 27.83 -2.78 14.28
N THR A 741 28.00 -3.68 13.31
CA THR A 741 29.27 -4.32 12.98
C THR A 741 29.58 -4.22 11.50
N SER A 742 30.83 -4.49 11.13
CA SER A 742 31.30 -4.51 9.75
C SER A 742 31.33 -5.94 9.21
N VAL A 743 30.92 -6.08 7.95
CA VAL A 743 31.02 -7.34 7.20
C VAL A 743 31.75 -7.12 5.88
N GLU A 744 32.46 -8.16 5.44
CA GLU A 744 33.17 -8.23 4.17
C GLU A 744 32.67 -9.42 3.34
N TYR A 745 32.57 -9.23 2.03
CA TYR A 745 32.05 -10.23 1.10
C TYR A 745 33.21 -10.74 0.25
N ALA A 746 33.35 -12.06 0.15
CA ALA A 746 34.27 -12.66 -0.81
C ALA A 746 33.72 -12.56 -2.24
N ALA A 747 34.54 -12.91 -3.23
CA ALA A 747 34.07 -13.06 -4.60
C ALA A 747 32.99 -14.17 -4.68
N PRO A 748 31.86 -13.93 -5.37
CA PRO A 748 30.79 -14.92 -5.45
C PRO A 748 31.15 -16.05 -6.41
N VAL A 749 30.70 -17.25 -6.08
CA VAL A 749 30.73 -18.41 -6.97
C VAL A 749 29.34 -18.57 -7.59
N VAL A 750 29.27 -18.42 -8.92
CA VAL A 750 28.04 -18.58 -9.69
C VAL A 750 28.06 -19.92 -10.40
N ARG A 751 26.97 -20.68 -10.30
CA ARG A 751 26.75 -21.94 -11.02
C ARG A 751 25.41 -21.90 -11.74
N VAL A 752 25.38 -22.43 -12.96
CA VAL A 752 24.15 -22.62 -13.74
C VAL A 752 24.02 -24.12 -14.04
N ASP A 753 22.98 -24.75 -13.53
CA ASP A 753 22.74 -26.20 -13.60
C ASP A 753 21.23 -26.47 -13.58
N GLY A 754 20.76 -27.40 -14.41
CA GLY A 754 19.36 -27.86 -14.38
C GLY A 754 18.30 -26.76 -14.52
N GLY A 755 18.60 -25.66 -15.25
CA GLY A 755 17.69 -24.51 -15.38
C GLY A 755 17.68 -23.58 -14.16
N ARG A 756 18.64 -23.71 -13.25
CA ARG A 756 18.76 -22.92 -12.03
C ARG A 756 20.11 -22.23 -11.94
N VAL A 757 20.09 -20.99 -11.43
CA VAL A 757 21.27 -20.22 -11.07
C VAL A 757 21.45 -20.31 -9.55
N THR A 758 22.65 -20.64 -9.10
CA THR A 758 23.05 -20.62 -7.69
C THR A 758 24.23 -19.69 -7.50
N VAL A 759 24.08 -18.72 -6.60
CA VAL A 759 25.10 -17.75 -6.21
C VAL A 759 25.48 -18.02 -4.76
N ALA A 760 26.75 -18.31 -4.52
CA ALA A 760 27.29 -18.57 -3.19
C ALA A 760 28.38 -17.56 -2.84
N VAL A 761 28.29 -16.90 -1.68
CA VAL A 761 29.25 -15.90 -1.21
C VAL A 761 29.59 -16.13 0.26
N MET A 762 30.87 -16.02 0.59
CA MET A 762 31.31 -16.04 1.99
C MET A 762 31.21 -14.64 2.57
N VAL A 763 30.53 -14.50 3.70
CA VAL A 763 30.40 -13.25 4.45
C VAL A 763 31.20 -13.37 5.73
N ALA A 764 32.18 -12.49 5.94
CA ALA A 764 33.00 -12.46 7.15
C ALA A 764 32.61 -11.27 8.01
N ASN A 765 32.39 -11.50 9.31
CA ASN A 765 32.20 -10.42 10.28
C ASN A 765 33.56 -9.97 10.81
N THR A 766 33.96 -8.76 10.44
CA THR A 766 35.25 -8.16 10.79
C THR A 766 35.18 -7.25 12.01
N GLY A 767 33.98 -7.02 12.55
CA GLY A 767 33.78 -6.21 13.74
C GLY A 767 33.67 -7.03 15.03
N ALA A 768 33.17 -6.37 16.08
CA ALA A 768 33.16 -6.89 17.45
C ALA A 768 31.77 -7.33 17.96
N ARG A 769 30.71 -7.14 17.16
CA ARG A 769 29.33 -7.53 17.50
C ARG A 769 28.81 -8.55 16.51
N PRO A 770 27.83 -9.39 16.86
CA PRO A 770 27.18 -10.28 15.89
C PRO A 770 26.61 -9.48 14.72
N ALA A 771 26.74 -10.01 13.51
CA ALA A 771 26.10 -9.47 12.32
C ALA A 771 24.83 -10.26 12.04
N ASP A 772 23.71 -9.58 11.81
CA ASP A 772 22.55 -10.15 11.12
C ASP A 772 22.49 -9.50 9.73
N GLU A 773 23.02 -10.23 8.74
CA GLU A 773 23.27 -9.71 7.41
C GLU A 773 22.29 -10.27 6.39
N VAL A 774 21.63 -9.38 5.64
CA VAL A 774 20.80 -9.73 4.50
C VAL A 774 21.64 -9.54 3.22
N VAL A 775 22.16 -10.64 2.72
CA VAL A 775 22.91 -10.70 1.45
C VAL A 775 21.93 -10.62 0.30
N GLN A 776 22.02 -9.59 -0.54
CA GLN A 776 21.11 -9.36 -1.66
C GLN A 776 21.82 -9.71 -2.98
N VAL A 777 21.13 -10.48 -3.83
CA VAL A 777 21.63 -10.91 -5.13
C VAL A 777 20.75 -10.33 -6.22
N TYR A 778 21.36 -9.51 -7.06
CA TYR A 778 20.74 -8.88 -8.22
C TYR A 778 21.34 -9.41 -9.51
N THR A 779 20.63 -9.20 -10.60
CA THR A 779 21.20 -9.34 -11.96
C THR A 779 21.07 -8.06 -12.74
N ARG A 780 22.03 -7.81 -13.62
CA ARG A 780 21.99 -6.76 -14.63
C ARG A 780 22.25 -7.37 -16.00
N GLN A 781 21.39 -7.07 -16.95
CA GLN A 781 21.63 -7.38 -18.36
C GLN A 781 22.35 -6.19 -19.00
N LEU A 782 23.42 -6.47 -19.75
CA LEU A 782 24.33 -5.44 -20.27
C LEU A 782 24.00 -5.01 -21.70
N ALA A 783 23.21 -5.81 -22.42
CA ALA A 783 22.75 -5.53 -23.76
C ALA A 783 21.34 -6.07 -23.97
N SER A 784 20.49 -5.27 -24.59
CA SER A 784 19.17 -5.65 -25.10
C SER A 784 18.71 -4.56 -26.05
N ARG A 785 17.80 -4.88 -26.97
CA ARG A 785 17.11 -3.90 -27.82
C ARG A 785 16.18 -3.00 -27.02
N VAL A 786 15.64 -3.50 -25.90
CA VAL A 786 14.77 -2.73 -25.00
C VAL A 786 15.54 -2.30 -23.76
N ARG A 787 15.05 -1.28 -23.07
CA ARG A 787 15.63 -0.88 -21.79
C ARG A 787 15.41 -1.98 -20.75
N THR A 788 16.50 -2.43 -20.13
CA THR A 788 16.47 -3.41 -19.02
C THR A 788 16.73 -2.71 -17.68
N PRO A 789 16.32 -3.31 -16.55
CA PRO A 789 16.63 -2.77 -15.23
C PRO A 789 18.13 -2.53 -15.04
N LEU A 790 18.47 -1.46 -14.31
CA LEU A 790 19.82 -1.18 -13.83
C LEU A 790 20.35 -2.33 -12.98
N ARG A 791 19.44 -2.94 -12.22
CA ARG A 791 19.61 -4.14 -11.41
C ARG A 791 18.21 -4.67 -11.04
N ALA A 792 18.03 -5.98 -11.00
CA ALA A 792 16.79 -6.62 -10.58
C ALA A 792 17.07 -7.68 -9.51
N LEU A 793 16.35 -7.62 -8.38
CA LEU A 793 16.51 -8.55 -7.27
C LEU A 793 16.13 -9.97 -7.73
N ARG A 794 17.04 -10.93 -7.52
CA ARG A 794 16.82 -12.35 -7.80
C ARG A 794 16.72 -13.19 -6.54
N GLY A 795 17.16 -12.67 -5.41
CA GLY A 795 16.90 -13.27 -4.11
C GLY A 795 17.81 -12.71 -3.05
N PHE A 796 17.63 -13.21 -1.84
CA PHE A 796 18.44 -12.82 -0.70
C PHE A 796 18.68 -14.00 0.22
N ALA A 797 19.70 -13.89 1.07
CA ALA A 797 19.97 -14.83 2.14
C ALA A 797 20.25 -14.04 3.42
N ARG A 798 19.52 -14.35 4.49
CA ARG A 798 19.77 -13.81 5.81
C ARG A 798 20.70 -14.73 6.58
N VAL A 799 21.83 -14.20 7.05
CA VAL A 799 22.86 -14.96 7.77
C VAL A 799 23.28 -14.25 9.05
N ARG A 800 23.30 -15.01 10.14
CA ARG A 800 23.93 -14.56 11.39
C ARG A 800 25.41 -14.92 11.39
N VAL A 801 26.28 -13.95 11.62
CA VAL A 801 27.74 -14.15 11.63
C VAL A 801 28.32 -13.61 12.92
N GLU A 802 28.85 -14.50 13.76
CA GLU A 802 29.50 -14.12 15.01
C GLU A 802 30.84 -13.38 14.75
N PRO A 803 31.32 -12.53 15.69
CA PRO A 803 32.57 -11.78 15.53
C PRO A 803 33.76 -12.65 15.12
N GLY A 804 34.50 -12.23 14.10
CA GLY A 804 35.67 -12.95 13.58
C GLY A 804 35.35 -14.29 12.89
N ARG A 805 34.07 -14.61 12.66
CA ARG A 805 33.63 -15.79 11.91
C ARG A 805 33.19 -15.43 10.50
N SER A 806 32.94 -16.45 9.71
CA SER A 806 32.34 -16.31 8.38
C SER A 806 31.17 -17.29 8.22
N ALA A 807 30.18 -16.89 7.43
CA ALA A 807 29.07 -17.74 7.03
C ALA A 807 28.93 -17.76 5.51
N LEU A 808 28.48 -18.90 4.97
CA LEU A 808 28.17 -19.04 3.56
C LEU A 808 26.72 -18.61 3.32
N ALA A 809 26.53 -17.55 2.55
CA ALA A 809 25.22 -17.17 2.02
C ALA A 809 25.04 -17.80 0.63
N THR A 810 23.90 -18.49 0.44
CA THR A 810 23.55 -19.13 -0.84
C THR A 810 22.18 -18.66 -1.28
N VAL A 811 22.10 -18.11 -2.49
CA VAL A 811 20.85 -17.70 -3.14
C VAL A 811 20.69 -18.50 -4.42
N SER A 812 19.50 -19.03 -4.67
CA SER A 812 19.18 -19.72 -5.91
C SER A 812 17.90 -19.20 -6.53
N PHE A 813 17.85 -19.16 -7.86
CA PHE A 813 16.68 -18.76 -8.62
C PHE A 813 16.65 -19.48 -9.97
N ASP A 814 15.45 -19.72 -10.49
CA ASP A 814 15.30 -20.37 -11.79
C ASP A 814 15.67 -19.41 -12.93
N VAL A 815 16.24 -19.93 -14.01
CA VAL A 815 16.70 -19.16 -15.18
C VAL A 815 15.57 -18.32 -15.79
N ASP A 816 14.33 -18.79 -15.73
CA ASP A 816 13.16 -18.07 -16.24
C ASP A 816 12.94 -16.73 -15.54
N ARG A 817 13.48 -16.52 -14.33
CA ARG A 817 13.45 -15.21 -13.66
C ARG A 817 14.33 -14.17 -14.35
N LEU A 818 15.20 -14.56 -15.29
CA LEU A 818 15.96 -13.64 -16.14
C LEU A 818 15.15 -13.17 -17.35
N ALA A 819 13.96 -13.73 -17.59
CA ALA A 819 13.17 -13.42 -18.76
C ALA A 819 12.66 -11.98 -18.73
N LEU A 820 12.57 -11.39 -19.92
CA LEU A 820 11.89 -10.12 -20.19
C LEU A 820 10.69 -10.39 -21.09
N TRP A 821 9.70 -9.51 -21.05
CA TRP A 821 8.52 -9.58 -21.91
C TRP A 821 8.86 -9.04 -23.30
N ASP A 822 8.79 -9.92 -24.29
CA ASP A 822 8.98 -9.59 -25.69
C ASP A 822 7.65 -9.19 -26.34
N THR A 823 7.50 -7.90 -26.60
CA THR A 823 6.32 -7.30 -27.25
C THR A 823 6.21 -7.59 -28.74
N THR A 824 7.26 -8.16 -29.37
CA THR A 824 7.21 -8.55 -30.79
C THR A 824 6.46 -9.87 -31.00
N ARG A 825 6.43 -10.72 -29.96
CA ARG A 825 5.84 -12.08 -29.99
C ARG A 825 4.91 -12.37 -28.80
N ASP A 826 4.65 -11.37 -27.96
CA ASP A 826 3.82 -11.43 -26.75
C ASP A 826 4.10 -12.62 -25.84
N ARG A 827 5.38 -12.80 -25.48
CA ARG A 827 5.82 -13.85 -24.55
C ARG A 827 7.05 -13.46 -23.73
N PHE A 828 7.24 -14.13 -22.60
CA PHE A 828 8.51 -14.05 -21.88
C PHE A 828 9.64 -14.75 -22.65
N VAL A 829 10.82 -14.13 -22.64
CA VAL A 829 12.03 -14.64 -23.28
C VAL A 829 13.26 -14.41 -22.40
N VAL A 830 14.08 -15.45 -22.24
CA VAL A 830 15.46 -15.29 -21.75
C VAL A 830 16.31 -14.96 -22.97
N GLU A 831 16.70 -13.70 -23.10
CA GLU A 831 17.49 -13.23 -24.25
C GLU A 831 18.92 -13.82 -24.24
N ASP A 832 19.52 -14.09 -25.38
CA ASP A 832 20.95 -14.40 -25.45
C ASP A 832 21.77 -13.11 -25.30
N ALA A 833 22.15 -12.77 -24.06
CA ALA A 833 22.78 -11.50 -23.73
C ALA A 833 23.80 -11.63 -22.59
N PRO A 834 24.89 -10.84 -22.61
CA PRO A 834 25.84 -10.78 -21.51
C PRO A 834 25.17 -10.22 -20.25
N ARG A 835 25.35 -10.92 -19.13
CA ARG A 835 24.77 -10.55 -17.83
C ARG A 835 25.81 -10.58 -16.72
N GLN A 836 25.47 -9.88 -15.64
CA GLN A 836 26.22 -9.90 -14.40
C GLN A 836 25.30 -10.26 -13.23
N VAL A 837 25.84 -11.03 -12.30
CA VAL A 837 25.37 -11.12 -10.92
C VAL A 837 26.03 -9.99 -10.13
N LEU A 838 25.23 -9.26 -9.36
CA LEU A 838 25.68 -8.27 -8.40
C LEU A 838 25.29 -8.74 -7.01
N VAL A 839 26.26 -8.80 -6.10
CA VAL A 839 26.04 -9.20 -4.71
C VAL A 839 26.34 -8.02 -3.81
N GLY A 840 25.36 -7.61 -3.02
CA GLY A 840 25.43 -6.38 -2.24
C GLY A 840 24.69 -6.45 -0.92
N ARG A 841 24.76 -5.33 -0.19
CA ARG A 841 23.97 -5.06 1.02
C ARG A 841 22.74 -4.22 0.74
N SER A 842 22.66 -3.62 -0.45
CA SER A 842 21.54 -2.84 -0.98
C SER A 842 21.69 -2.73 -2.51
N ALA A 843 20.74 -2.07 -3.16
CA ALA A 843 20.75 -1.86 -4.60
C ALA A 843 21.95 -1.01 -5.09
N THR A 844 22.57 -0.21 -4.21
CA THR A 844 23.74 0.62 -4.57
C THR A 844 25.02 0.26 -3.80
N ASP A 845 24.94 -0.45 -2.66
CA ASP A 845 26.11 -1.02 -1.96
C ASP A 845 26.45 -2.42 -2.51
N ILE A 846 26.93 -2.46 -3.76
CA ILE A 846 27.37 -3.68 -4.43
C ILE A 846 28.82 -4.01 -4.02
N ARG A 847 29.00 -5.14 -3.35
CA ARG A 847 30.29 -5.58 -2.79
C ARG A 847 31.09 -6.47 -3.71
N ALA A 848 30.41 -7.23 -4.56
CA ALA A 848 31.05 -8.11 -5.51
C ALA A 848 30.19 -8.33 -6.75
N THR A 849 30.84 -8.66 -7.86
CA THR A 849 30.17 -8.98 -9.13
C THR A 849 30.79 -10.23 -9.76
N ALA A 850 30.00 -10.94 -10.56
CA ALA A 850 30.47 -12.04 -11.40
C ALA A 850 29.71 -12.05 -12.72
N ALA A 851 30.33 -12.59 -13.77
CA ALA A 851 29.63 -12.86 -15.02
C ALA A 851 28.55 -13.92 -14.81
N LEU A 852 27.47 -13.81 -15.57
CA LEU A 852 26.39 -14.79 -15.61
C LEU A 852 26.13 -15.16 -17.07
N ASP A 853 26.64 -16.32 -17.47
CA ASP A 853 26.43 -16.87 -18.80
C ASP A 853 25.24 -17.84 -18.74
N VAL A 854 24.12 -17.43 -19.34
CA VAL A 854 22.91 -18.24 -19.45
C VAL A 854 22.50 -18.26 -20.91
N PRO A 855 22.42 -19.45 -21.54
CA PRO A 855 21.93 -19.57 -22.91
C PRO A 855 20.51 -19.01 -23.02
N GLY A 856 20.30 -18.16 -24.01
CA GLY A 856 18.99 -17.61 -24.34
C GLY A 856 18.71 -17.73 -25.83
N GLU A 857 17.74 -16.94 -26.31
CA GLU A 857 17.46 -16.76 -27.72
C GLU A 857 17.57 -15.28 -28.12
N ALA A 858 17.83 -15.01 -29.40
CA ALA A 858 17.75 -13.65 -29.93
C ALA A 858 16.29 -13.25 -30.13
N ILE A 859 15.93 -12.04 -29.72
CA ILE A 859 14.63 -11.46 -30.05
C ILE A 859 14.69 -11.03 -31.51
N PRO A 860 13.83 -11.58 -32.39
CA PRO A 860 13.85 -11.22 -33.80
C PRO A 860 13.39 -9.77 -34.00
N PRO A 861 13.72 -9.16 -35.15
CA PRO A 861 13.04 -7.96 -35.62
C PRO A 861 11.52 -8.16 -35.65
N ARG A 862 10.77 -7.08 -35.47
CA ARG A 862 9.31 -7.11 -35.56
C ARG A 862 8.91 -7.33 -37.03
N ASP A 863 8.18 -8.40 -37.30
CA ASP A 863 7.72 -8.72 -38.66
C ASP A 863 6.66 -7.72 -39.12
N ALA A 864 7.01 -6.87 -40.09
CA ALA A 864 6.14 -5.85 -40.67
C ALA A 864 4.80 -6.37 -41.21
N ARG A 865 4.72 -7.65 -41.59
CA ARG A 865 3.57 -8.22 -42.30
C ARG A 865 2.57 -8.91 -41.37
N THR A 866 2.97 -9.21 -40.14
CA THR A 866 2.06 -9.74 -39.12
C THR A 866 1.38 -8.55 -38.43
N PRO A 867 0.05 -8.55 -38.23
CA PRO A 867 -0.60 -7.52 -37.44
C PRO A 867 -0.09 -7.51 -35.99
N TRP A 868 0.20 -6.32 -35.43
CA TRP A 868 0.50 -6.16 -34.01
C TRP A 868 -0.26 -5.01 -33.37
N SER A 869 -0.47 -5.12 -32.07
CA SER A 869 -1.10 -4.08 -31.27
C SER A 869 -0.18 -2.87 -31.13
N ALA A 870 -0.75 -1.67 -31.32
CA ALA A 870 -0.06 -0.42 -31.07
C ALA A 870 0.31 -0.24 -29.59
N ALA A 871 -0.44 -0.85 -28.66
CA ALA A 871 -0.14 -0.82 -27.23
C ALA A 871 1.16 -1.56 -26.88
N GLY A 872 1.66 -2.44 -27.76
CA GLY A 872 2.97 -3.09 -27.66
C GLY A 872 4.12 -2.22 -28.18
N TYR A 873 4.07 -0.90 -27.97
CA TYR A 873 5.14 0.02 -28.33
C TYR A 873 6.39 -0.21 -27.47
N ASP A 874 7.55 0.20 -28.00
CA ASP A 874 8.84 0.12 -27.30
C ASP A 874 9.15 1.40 -26.50
N ASP A 875 8.62 2.55 -26.94
CA ASP A 875 8.71 3.86 -26.28
C ASP A 875 7.56 4.77 -26.75
N ALA A 876 7.19 5.78 -25.97
CA ALA A 876 6.14 6.72 -26.37
C ALA A 876 6.27 8.08 -25.68
N ARG A 877 5.69 9.12 -26.29
CA ARG A 877 5.64 10.48 -25.73
C ARG A 877 4.28 11.12 -26.00
N GLY A 878 3.70 11.74 -24.97
CA GLY A 878 2.45 12.47 -25.11
C GLY A 878 1.26 11.58 -25.46
N THR A 879 1.31 10.29 -25.12
CA THR A 879 0.25 9.30 -25.37
C THR A 879 -0.33 8.77 -24.06
N SER A 880 -1.45 8.05 -24.14
CA SER A 880 -2.00 7.21 -23.09
C SER A 880 -2.72 6.00 -23.68
N LEU A 881 -2.85 4.91 -22.93
CA LEU A 881 -3.65 3.77 -23.34
C LEU A 881 -5.15 3.98 -23.09
N CYS A 882 -5.98 3.47 -23.99
CA CYS A 882 -7.44 3.48 -23.88
C CYS A 882 -8.04 2.14 -24.34
N PRO A 883 -9.26 1.77 -23.90
CA PRO A 883 -9.87 0.51 -24.32
C PRO A 883 -10.21 0.51 -25.82
N LEU A 884 -9.94 -0.62 -26.49
CA LEU A 884 -10.40 -0.87 -27.87
C LEU A 884 -11.90 -1.19 -27.88
N THR A 885 -12.34 -2.09 -27.00
CA THR A 885 -13.75 -2.33 -26.70
C THR A 885 -13.98 -2.22 -25.19
N PRO A 886 -15.25 -2.06 -24.75
CA PRO A 886 -15.56 -2.07 -23.32
C PRO A 886 -15.00 -3.31 -22.60
N GLU A 887 -14.99 -4.46 -23.27
CA GLU A 887 -14.57 -5.74 -22.69
C GLU A 887 -13.07 -6.05 -22.85
N ARG A 888 -12.46 -5.75 -24.01
CA ARG A 888 -11.13 -6.27 -24.36
C ARG A 888 -10.34 -5.35 -25.29
N GLY A 889 -9.01 -5.54 -25.26
CA GLY A 889 -8.04 -4.85 -26.11
C GLY A 889 -7.79 -3.42 -25.68
N ASP A 890 -6.61 -2.93 -26.00
CA ASP A 890 -6.16 -1.58 -25.69
C ASP A 890 -5.62 -0.93 -26.98
N ALA A 891 -5.69 0.40 -27.04
CA ALA A 891 -5.20 1.23 -28.14
C ALA A 891 -4.37 2.38 -27.58
N VAL A 892 -3.47 2.94 -28.39
CA VAL A 892 -2.67 4.12 -28.03
C VAL A 892 -3.39 5.36 -28.49
N ARG A 893 -3.64 6.30 -27.58
CA ARG A 893 -4.31 7.59 -27.84
C ARG A 893 -3.35 8.74 -27.57
N SER A 894 -3.31 9.71 -28.49
CA SER A 894 -2.54 10.95 -28.32
C SER A 894 -3.20 11.89 -27.30
N ARG A 895 -2.42 12.45 -26.38
CA ARG A 895 -2.82 13.51 -25.44
C ARG A 895 -2.54 14.91 -25.96
N GLU A 896 -1.62 15.03 -26.91
CA GLU A 896 -1.22 16.29 -27.53
C GLU A 896 -0.88 16.11 -29.02
N GLY A 897 -0.78 17.21 -29.76
CA GLY A 897 -0.28 17.19 -31.14
C GLY A 897 1.23 17.01 -31.16
N GLY A 898 1.74 16.17 -32.06
CA GLY A 898 3.15 15.76 -32.09
C GLY A 898 3.47 14.60 -31.14
N ALA A 899 2.49 14.07 -30.40
CA ALA A 899 2.64 12.83 -29.66
C ALA A 899 3.09 11.69 -30.57
N TRP A 900 3.80 10.71 -30.03
CA TRP A 900 4.26 9.57 -30.82
C TRP A 900 4.39 8.27 -30.03
N ALA A 901 4.28 7.15 -30.75
CA ALA A 901 4.61 5.81 -30.26
C ALA A 901 5.65 5.15 -31.19
N ALA A 902 6.69 4.57 -30.60
CA ALA A 902 7.84 4.01 -31.30
C ALA A 902 7.82 2.48 -31.29
N PHE A 903 8.21 1.88 -32.41
CA PHE A 903 8.38 0.46 -32.61
C PHE A 903 9.79 0.24 -33.15
N ARG A 904 10.65 -0.43 -32.37
CA ARG A 904 12.05 -0.62 -32.71
C ARG A 904 12.25 -1.83 -33.61
N ASP A 905 13.32 -1.81 -34.39
CA ASP A 905 13.77 -2.94 -35.22
C ASP A 905 12.63 -3.61 -36.01
N VAL A 906 11.86 -2.84 -36.77
CA VAL A 906 10.81 -3.36 -37.66
C VAL A 906 11.45 -3.81 -38.97
N ASP A 907 11.29 -5.08 -39.32
CA ASP A 907 11.77 -5.61 -40.60
C ASP A 907 10.77 -5.28 -41.71
N LEU A 908 11.04 -4.20 -42.44
CA LEU A 908 10.23 -3.76 -43.57
C LEU A 908 10.45 -4.62 -44.83
N GLY A 909 11.51 -5.43 -44.86
CA GLY A 909 11.87 -6.31 -45.98
C GLY A 909 11.88 -5.61 -47.35
N ASP A 910 11.76 -6.43 -48.41
CA ASP A 910 11.44 -5.96 -49.76
C ASP A 910 9.93 -6.03 -50.00
N GLY A 911 9.38 -5.01 -50.66
CA GLY A 911 8.01 -5.03 -51.19
C GLY A 911 6.90 -4.50 -50.27
N VAL A 912 7.21 -3.91 -49.10
CA VAL A 912 6.25 -3.10 -48.33
C VAL A 912 5.95 -1.81 -49.10
N THR A 913 4.67 -1.54 -49.33
CA THR A 913 4.17 -0.42 -50.17
C THR A 913 3.19 0.48 -49.43
N GLY A 914 2.83 0.18 -48.19
CA GLY A 914 1.80 0.91 -47.45
C GLY A 914 1.57 0.35 -46.05
N CYS A 915 0.62 0.92 -45.33
CA CYS A 915 0.13 0.41 -44.05
C CYS A 915 -1.40 0.41 -43.98
N ARG A 916 -1.93 -0.43 -43.08
CA ARG A 916 -3.31 -0.36 -42.59
C ARG A 916 -3.29 -0.14 -41.08
N LEU A 917 -4.11 0.79 -40.62
CA LEU A 917 -4.25 1.17 -39.23
C LEU A 917 -5.70 0.98 -38.79
N THR A 918 -5.92 0.38 -37.63
CA THR A 918 -7.22 0.41 -36.94
C THR A 918 -7.25 1.65 -36.06
N VAL A 919 -8.09 2.63 -36.40
CA VAL A 919 -8.03 3.98 -35.83
C VAL A 919 -9.36 4.47 -35.30
N ASN A 920 -9.30 5.38 -34.34
CA ASN A 920 -10.44 6.15 -33.84
C ASN A 920 -9.97 7.60 -33.60
N ALA A 921 -10.84 8.58 -33.76
CA ALA A 921 -10.52 9.95 -33.34
C ALA A 921 -11.76 10.73 -32.94
N GLU A 922 -11.62 11.61 -31.96
CA GLU A 922 -12.70 12.55 -31.57
C GLU A 922 -13.02 13.56 -32.69
N HIS A 923 -11.98 13.96 -33.44
CA HIS A 923 -12.06 14.83 -34.58
C HIS A 923 -11.21 14.28 -35.73
N ALA A 924 -11.61 14.57 -36.96
CA ALA A 924 -10.80 14.19 -38.12
C ALA A 924 -9.36 14.72 -37.97
N SER A 925 -8.39 13.84 -38.20
CA SER A 925 -6.97 14.01 -37.89
C SER A 925 -6.12 13.23 -38.89
N THR A 926 -4.80 13.23 -38.71
CA THR A 926 -3.90 12.33 -39.44
C THR A 926 -2.90 11.68 -38.48
N VAL A 927 -2.43 10.49 -38.88
CA VAL A 927 -1.29 9.81 -38.26
C VAL A 927 -0.20 9.68 -39.30
N ARG A 928 1.00 10.17 -39.01
CA ARG A 928 2.18 9.98 -39.86
C ARG A 928 2.94 8.75 -39.41
N VAL A 929 3.27 7.89 -40.36
CA VAL A 929 4.22 6.80 -40.17
C VAL A 929 5.59 7.32 -40.57
N ARG A 930 6.50 7.47 -39.60
CA ARG A 930 7.86 7.98 -39.80
C ARG A 930 8.89 6.91 -39.51
N LEU A 931 10.05 7.00 -40.16
CA LEU A 931 11.16 6.06 -39.97
C LEU A 931 12.30 6.73 -39.21
N ASP A 932 12.96 5.97 -38.34
CA ASP A 932 14.16 6.28 -37.55
C ASP A 932 14.08 7.47 -36.57
N ASP A 933 13.24 8.46 -36.81
CA ASP A 933 13.08 9.61 -35.93
C ASP A 933 11.66 10.22 -36.00
N PRO A 934 11.01 10.53 -34.86
CA PRO A 934 9.64 11.05 -34.84
C PRO A 934 9.50 12.49 -35.34
N GLU A 935 10.55 13.31 -35.26
CA GLU A 935 10.52 14.75 -35.58
C GLU A 935 11.18 15.07 -36.94
N ASP A 936 12.33 14.46 -37.23
CA ASP A 936 13.17 14.74 -38.40
C ASP A 936 13.27 13.55 -39.39
N GLY A 937 12.80 12.37 -39.00
CA GLY A 937 12.83 11.16 -39.83
C GLY A 937 11.96 11.25 -41.10
N PRO A 938 12.26 10.49 -42.16
CA PRO A 938 11.44 10.49 -43.37
C PRO A 938 10.02 9.98 -43.06
N THR A 939 9.01 10.70 -43.56
CA THR A 939 7.62 10.25 -43.52
C THR A 939 7.42 9.18 -44.59
N ALA A 940 7.17 7.95 -44.15
CA ALA A 940 6.84 6.85 -45.05
C ALA A 940 5.40 6.98 -45.58
N ALA A 941 4.45 7.30 -44.70
CA ALA A 941 3.04 7.46 -45.06
C ALA A 941 2.31 8.46 -44.17
N VAL A 942 1.21 9.01 -44.69
CA VAL A 942 0.25 9.81 -43.93
C VAL A 942 -1.12 9.15 -44.06
N ALA A 943 -1.70 8.73 -42.93
CA ALA A 943 -3.01 8.12 -42.88
C ALA A 943 -4.05 9.13 -42.40
N ASP A 944 -5.08 9.37 -43.21
CA ASP A 944 -6.24 10.16 -42.82
C ASP A 944 -7.09 9.38 -41.81
N VAL A 945 -7.33 9.97 -40.63
CA VAL A 945 -8.13 9.37 -39.56
C VAL A 945 -9.49 10.08 -39.48
N PRO A 946 -10.60 9.40 -39.81
CA PRO A 946 -11.93 10.00 -39.70
C PRO A 946 -12.35 10.15 -38.23
N ALA A 947 -13.28 11.06 -37.97
CA ALA A 947 -13.92 11.14 -36.66
C ALA A 947 -14.82 9.93 -36.42
N GLY A 948 -14.67 9.26 -35.28
CA GLY A 948 -15.54 8.17 -34.83
C GLY A 948 -16.84 8.69 -34.20
N LYS A 949 -17.86 7.83 -34.12
CA LYS A 949 -19.14 8.16 -33.44
C LYS A 949 -19.00 8.25 -31.93
N ASP A 950 -18.11 7.44 -31.37
CA ASP A 950 -17.80 7.36 -29.95
C ASP A 950 -16.35 6.85 -29.77
N GLY A 951 -15.93 6.65 -28.52
CA GLY A 951 -14.57 6.20 -28.19
C GLY A 951 -14.25 4.75 -28.57
N TYR A 952 -15.23 3.96 -29.04
CA TYR A 952 -15.11 2.56 -29.40
C TYR A 952 -15.36 2.30 -30.90
N ASP A 953 -15.78 3.31 -31.67
CA ASP A 953 -15.98 3.26 -33.13
C ASP A 953 -14.62 3.30 -33.86
N PHE A 954 -13.85 2.21 -33.73
CA PHE A 954 -12.60 2.01 -34.46
C PHE A 954 -12.87 1.54 -35.90
N THR A 955 -12.18 2.12 -36.86
CA THR A 955 -12.29 1.83 -38.29
C THR A 955 -10.92 1.58 -38.91
N GLU A 956 -10.85 0.76 -39.96
CA GLU A 956 -9.60 0.52 -40.67
C GLU A 956 -9.37 1.61 -41.73
N VAL A 957 -8.17 2.17 -41.77
CA VAL A 957 -7.71 3.12 -42.79
C VAL A 957 -6.40 2.62 -43.42
N GLY A 958 -6.21 2.89 -44.72
CA GLY A 958 -5.00 2.51 -45.45
C GLY A 958 -4.23 3.74 -45.94
N ALA A 959 -2.91 3.67 -45.93
CA ALA A 959 -2.03 4.70 -46.49
C ALA A 959 -0.90 4.08 -47.30
N ALA A 960 -0.63 4.61 -48.50
CA ALA A 960 0.46 4.15 -49.35
C ALA A 960 1.78 4.83 -48.94
N PHE A 961 2.90 4.14 -49.14
CA PHE A 961 4.22 4.68 -48.88
C PHE A 961 4.64 5.60 -50.03
N GLU A 962 5.13 6.80 -49.71
CA GLU A 962 5.44 7.84 -50.72
C GLU A 962 6.69 7.50 -51.57
N ASP A 963 7.66 6.77 -51.00
CA ASP A 963 8.86 6.28 -51.69
C ASP A 963 9.22 4.85 -51.24
N ALA A 964 8.73 3.85 -51.98
CA ALA A 964 9.01 2.44 -51.72
C ALA A 964 10.50 2.06 -51.87
N GLY A 965 11.34 2.94 -52.45
CA GLY A 965 12.77 2.68 -52.68
C GLY A 965 13.69 3.01 -51.49
N GLY A 966 13.21 3.76 -50.49
CA GLY A 966 14.00 4.21 -49.32
C GLY A 966 13.61 3.61 -47.96
N ALA A 967 12.54 2.79 -47.93
CA ALA A 967 11.94 2.22 -46.72
C ALA A 967 12.34 0.76 -46.45
N GLY A 968 13.31 0.20 -47.18
CA GLY A 968 13.71 -1.21 -47.02
C GLY A 968 14.58 -1.47 -45.78
N GLY A 969 14.60 -2.73 -45.35
CA GLY A 969 15.44 -3.23 -44.26
C GLY A 969 14.85 -3.08 -42.85
N ILE A 970 15.68 -3.27 -41.84
CA ILE A 970 15.30 -3.14 -40.43
C ILE A 970 15.41 -1.67 -40.03
N ARG A 971 14.30 -1.07 -39.57
CA ARG A 971 14.19 0.36 -39.23
C ARG A 971 13.35 0.57 -37.98
N ASP A 972 13.54 1.68 -37.29
CA ASP A 972 12.62 2.12 -36.23
C ASP A 972 11.40 2.79 -36.89
N LEU A 973 10.19 2.48 -36.43
CA LEU A 973 8.93 3.04 -36.95
C LEU A 973 8.24 3.86 -35.87
N TYR A 974 7.78 5.05 -36.22
CA TYR A 974 7.07 5.96 -35.34
C TYR A 974 5.67 6.24 -35.89
N LEU A 975 4.66 6.10 -35.03
CA LEU A 975 3.33 6.65 -35.26
C LEU A 975 3.29 8.04 -34.63
N VAL A 976 3.18 9.09 -35.43
CA VAL A 976 3.16 10.49 -34.97
C VAL A 976 1.76 11.07 -35.19
N PHE A 977 1.15 11.55 -34.12
CA PHE A 977 -0.24 12.00 -34.08
C PHE A 977 -0.34 13.52 -34.25
N ASP A 978 -1.14 13.99 -35.21
CA ASP A 978 -1.26 15.43 -35.47
C ASP A 978 -2.10 16.19 -34.45
N ARG A 979 -3.07 15.51 -33.85
CA ARG A 979 -4.04 16.11 -32.94
C ARG A 979 -4.30 15.20 -31.75
N PRO A 980 -4.55 15.78 -30.56
CA PRO A 980 -5.00 15.03 -29.40
C PRO A 980 -6.32 14.29 -29.70
N GLY A 981 -6.59 13.23 -28.95
CA GLY A 981 -7.80 12.41 -29.11
C GLY A 981 -7.78 11.46 -30.31
N THR A 982 -6.67 11.37 -31.06
CA THR A 982 -6.47 10.37 -32.13
C THR A 982 -5.91 9.08 -31.51
N ALA A 983 -6.46 7.93 -31.88
CA ALA A 983 -6.06 6.63 -31.36
C ALA A 983 -5.78 5.60 -32.47
N VAL A 984 -4.81 4.73 -32.23
CA VAL A 984 -4.45 3.59 -33.08
C VAL A 984 -4.45 2.34 -32.23
N ALA A 985 -5.21 1.32 -32.62
CA ALA A 985 -5.30 0.04 -31.93
C ALA A 985 -4.28 -0.97 -32.46
N ASP A 986 -4.20 -1.09 -33.79
CA ASP A 986 -3.35 -2.07 -34.48
C ASP A 986 -2.76 -1.45 -35.75
N LEU A 987 -1.60 -1.97 -36.14
CA LEU A 987 -0.88 -1.61 -37.36
C LEU A 987 -0.49 -2.89 -38.12
N VAL A 988 -0.65 -2.85 -39.44
CA VAL A 988 -0.15 -3.88 -40.37
C VAL A 988 0.51 -3.20 -41.56
N LEU A 989 1.72 -3.58 -41.92
CA LEU A 989 2.33 -3.10 -43.17
C LEU A 989 1.90 -3.99 -44.34
N THR A 990 1.63 -3.36 -45.48
CA THR A 990 1.04 -3.98 -46.67
C THR A 990 2.03 -3.97 -47.83
N GLY A 991 1.97 -4.99 -48.69
CA GLY A 991 2.95 -5.17 -49.75
C GLY A 991 2.80 -6.50 -50.50
N ALA A 992 3.55 -6.68 -51.59
CA ALA A 992 3.56 -7.95 -52.33
C ALA A 992 4.29 -9.04 -51.52
N ALA A 993 3.80 -10.28 -51.55
CA ALA A 993 4.54 -11.44 -51.05
C ALA A 993 5.88 -11.54 -51.78
N PRO A 994 7.02 -11.83 -51.11
CA PRO A 994 8.25 -12.13 -51.83
C PRO A 994 7.97 -13.25 -52.83
N ALA A 995 8.43 -13.09 -54.06
CA ALA A 995 8.36 -14.18 -55.03
C ALA A 995 9.09 -15.39 -54.42
N PRO A 996 8.52 -16.60 -54.45
CA PRO A 996 9.22 -17.77 -53.93
C PRO A 996 10.56 -17.88 -54.65
N GLU A 997 11.65 -18.02 -53.87
CA GLU A 997 12.97 -18.30 -54.42
C GLU A 997 12.85 -19.49 -55.38
N ALA A 998 13.21 -19.28 -56.64
CA ALA A 998 13.29 -20.37 -57.60
C ALA A 998 14.51 -21.22 -57.24
N ASP A 999 14.26 -22.48 -56.89
CA ASP A 999 15.24 -23.55 -56.59
C ASP A 999 16.53 -23.53 -57.43
#